data_AF-A0A351Q5C1-F1
#
_entry.id   AF-A0A351Q5C1-F1
#
_cell.length_a   1.000
_cell.length_b   1.000
_cell.length_c   1.000
_cell.angle_alpha   90.00
_cell.angle_beta   90.00
_cell.angle_gamma   90.00
#
_symmetry.space_group_name_H-M   'P 1'
#
loop_
_entity.id
_entity.type
_entity.pdbx_description
1 polymer ?
#
loop_
_entity_poly.entity_id
_entity_poly.type
_entity_poly.pdbx_seq_one_letter_code
_entity_poly.pdbx_strand_id
1 'polypeptide(L)'
;MVSMRTNLYTGILLASAALAGCDGNSESTGDITVNVEGTTTAVAVTTAASTCDNVTEASFIAFNDTCSQGTVTGTINTDYSFIEDVEYILSGVVKVGNGNIAIASTAEYEAVVAAGVTLTVAAGTSVKGTADGVLLVTRGSQLIAEGTVFDPITFSSLDDNYDGMGEWGGVVIQGFAPQYGQGDTGACFTVGEQWCNVLGEGGDFVQEYGGSMGGDDSGSLRYVRIAEGGLIAGPNNEINGLTLQGVGYGTSIDYVQVHGNQDDGIEWFGGTVNVKHAVLTNNDDDDIDFDEGYQGNIQYALIIKNQTEGAVPVGSNDPRGIELNSSDADYTPQTAGVIANVTIVGGDAANSAGEFGMRLRGSVTAAIHNSAVTGYDVTCARIDDSDHDADGTTAKLDTPITLNNFLCDTAGEAFNKELPISTATVTEEGITLDAKMAIVNSSALLATTPTITALDNGSSFLFDQTRYIGAVDPSASVAWWADWTIPGSVVAAEAVQEASFVSCNSSNTECTVTGTIDTDYTMVSGVEYRLDGVVKVGNGNIAIASAAEYDAVVAAGVTLTIRAGVEVKAFDDGVLLVTRGSKLIANGSSASPITFSSIDPGYDGMGEWGGVIVQGFAPQYGQGGTGACFGAGETWCNVLGEGGDFVQEYGGSITADNSGIIRYVRIAEGGLIAGPNNEINGLTLQGVGHGTLVDYVQVHGNQDDGIEWFGGTVNVTHALLTGNDDDDIDFDEGYQGNIQYALIIKNQTAGAVPVGSNDPRGIELNSSDADYTPETAGVIANVTIIGGDAANSAGEFGMRLRGSVTAAIYNSAVTGYDVTCARIDDSNHDADGTTAKLDTPITLNNFLCDTAGVAFNKELPVSSATVIEETIVLDSDYAITNASATVAATVITAQDNGSGFVFDSTDYIGAVKEGSTPWYAEWAIPGSL
;
A
#
# COMPACT_ATOMS: atom_id res chain seq x y z
N MET A 1 -62.31 -35.51 29.78
CA MET A 1 -62.34 -36.75 28.97
C MET A 1 -60.89 -37.15 28.74
N VAL A 2 -60.24 -37.89 29.65
CA VAL A 2 -60.22 -39.36 29.75
C VAL A 2 -60.03 -40.04 28.39
N SER A 3 -58.80 -40.43 28.05
CA SER A 3 -58.37 -41.84 28.14
C SER A 3 -56.92 -42.03 27.68
N MET A 4 -56.07 -42.48 28.61
CA MET A 4 -54.93 -43.35 28.31
C MET A 4 -55.43 -44.67 27.72
N ARG A 5 -54.67 -45.29 26.80
CA ARG A 5 -54.39 -46.74 26.80
C ARG A 5 -53.05 -47.04 26.12
N THR A 6 -52.18 -47.63 26.94
CA THR A 6 -50.98 -48.44 26.68
C THR A 6 -51.19 -49.60 25.71
N ASN A 7 -50.14 -49.95 24.95
CA ASN A 7 -49.79 -51.34 24.62
C ASN A 7 -48.26 -51.49 24.58
N LEU A 8 -47.73 -52.34 25.47
CA LEU A 8 -46.41 -52.98 25.41
C LEU A 8 -46.45 -54.12 24.37
N TYR A 9 -45.33 -54.41 23.69
CA TYR A 9 -44.66 -55.73 23.64
C TYR A 9 -43.30 -55.63 22.91
N THR A 10 -42.23 -55.80 23.70
CA THR A 10 -40.98 -56.56 23.48
C THR A 10 -40.33 -56.67 22.08
N GLY A 11 -39.16 -56.02 21.94
CA GLY A 11 -37.84 -56.64 21.75
C GLY A 11 -37.48 -57.25 20.38
N ILE A 12 -36.44 -56.67 19.74
CA ILE A 12 -35.29 -57.36 19.14
C ILE A 12 -34.10 -56.38 19.14
N LEU A 13 -32.96 -56.89 19.62
CA LEU A 13 -31.62 -56.29 19.70
C LEU A 13 -30.91 -56.40 18.32
N LEU A 14 -29.82 -55.61 18.14
CA LEU A 14 -28.84 -55.57 17.02
C LEU A 14 -29.20 -54.59 15.88
N ALA A 15 -28.34 -53.69 15.40
CA ALA A 15 -26.94 -53.38 15.68
C ALA A 15 -26.70 -51.89 15.39
N SER A 16 -26.02 -51.20 16.30
CA SER A 16 -25.49 -49.85 16.13
C SER A 16 -24.18 -49.93 15.35
N ALA A 17 -24.15 -49.34 14.16
CA ALA A 17 -22.92 -49.05 13.43
C ALA A 17 -22.30 -47.78 14.02
N ALA A 18 -21.00 -47.83 14.28
CA ALA A 18 -20.20 -46.75 14.83
C ALA A 18 -20.15 -45.57 13.86
N LEU A 19 -20.60 -44.40 14.32
CA LEU A 19 -19.97 -43.14 13.93
C LEU A 19 -18.78 -43.00 14.87
N ALA A 20 -17.57 -43.17 14.33
CA ALA A 20 -16.38 -42.59 14.95
C ALA A 20 -16.41 -41.11 14.58
N GLY A 21 -16.65 -40.24 15.56
CA GLY A 21 -16.29 -38.84 15.43
C GLY A 21 -14.77 -38.74 15.57
N CYS A 22 -14.13 -37.95 14.71
CA CYS A 22 -12.81 -37.43 14.99
C CYS A 22 -12.96 -36.51 16.20
N ASP A 23 -12.28 -36.86 17.29
CA ASP A 23 -12.15 -36.02 18.48
C ASP A 23 -10.81 -35.29 18.28
N GLY A 24 -10.86 -34.07 17.73
CA GLY A 24 -9.74 -33.13 17.75
C GLY A 24 -9.52 -32.73 19.20
N ASN A 25 -8.57 -33.39 19.86
CA ASN A 25 -8.31 -33.21 21.28
C ASN A 25 -7.43 -31.95 21.48
N SER A 26 -8.06 -30.77 21.39
CA SER A 26 -7.56 -29.51 21.95
C SER A 26 -8.06 -29.41 23.41
N GLU A 27 -7.14 -29.26 24.36
CA GLU A 27 -7.41 -29.21 25.79
C GLU A 27 -7.93 -27.83 26.23
N SER A 28 -9.20 -27.52 25.96
CA SER A 28 -10.00 -26.63 26.80
C SER A 28 -11.16 -27.41 27.43
N THR A 29 -10.87 -28.19 28.48
CA THR A 29 -11.93 -28.78 29.33
C THR A 29 -11.93 -28.18 30.73
N GLY A 30 -12.28 -26.89 30.79
CA GLY A 30 -12.52 -26.15 32.03
C GLY A 30 -14.00 -25.84 32.27
N ASP A 31 -14.81 -26.83 32.65
CA ASP A 31 -16.23 -26.63 32.98
C ASP A 31 -16.36 -25.91 34.34
N ILE A 32 -16.33 -24.57 34.35
CA ILE A 32 -16.64 -23.74 35.54
C ILE A 32 -18.10 -23.31 35.50
N THR A 33 -18.93 -23.92 36.36
CA THR A 33 -20.27 -23.42 36.63
C THR A 33 -20.19 -22.15 37.48
N VAL A 34 -20.28 -20.97 36.85
CA VAL A 34 -20.52 -19.71 37.56
C VAL A 34 -22.02 -19.55 37.84
N ASN A 35 -22.42 -19.71 39.09
CA ASN A 35 -23.74 -19.24 39.55
C ASN A 35 -23.71 -17.71 39.61
N VAL A 36 -24.24 -17.04 38.58
CA VAL A 36 -24.50 -15.59 38.63
C VAL A 36 -25.83 -15.36 39.35
N GLU A 37 -25.77 -15.14 40.67
CA GLU A 37 -26.83 -14.36 41.33
C GLU A 37 -26.68 -12.90 40.86
N GLY A 38 -27.49 -12.53 39.88
CA GLY A 38 -27.47 -11.19 39.29
C GLY A 38 -27.80 -10.10 40.30
N THR A 39 -26.80 -9.29 40.65
CA THR A 39 -27.00 -7.86 40.92
C THR A 39 -26.43 -7.09 39.73
N THR A 40 -27.33 -6.49 38.94
CA THR A 40 -27.02 -5.60 37.82
C THR A 40 -26.32 -4.35 38.35
N THR A 41 -24.99 -4.33 38.31
CA THR A 41 -24.22 -3.09 38.21
C THR A 41 -23.88 -2.91 36.75
N ALA A 42 -24.47 -1.88 36.13
CA ALA A 42 -24.18 -1.48 34.77
C ALA A 42 -22.66 -1.25 34.63
N VAL A 43 -22.00 -2.08 33.82
CA VAL A 43 -20.67 -1.79 33.30
C VAL A 43 -20.87 -0.65 32.31
N ALA A 44 -20.17 0.45 32.53
CA ALA A 44 -20.13 1.54 31.58
C ALA A 44 -19.43 1.03 30.32
N VAL A 45 -20.18 0.90 29.23
CA VAL A 45 -19.62 0.82 27.88
C VAL A 45 -18.73 2.06 27.73
N THR A 46 -17.43 1.87 27.60
CA THR A 46 -16.55 2.92 27.09
C THR A 46 -16.96 3.15 25.65
N THR A 47 -17.68 4.25 25.42
CA THR A 47 -17.94 4.77 24.08
C THR A 47 -16.60 4.94 23.37
N ALA A 48 -16.51 4.50 22.11
CA ALA A 48 -15.40 4.83 21.23
C ALA A 48 -15.03 6.32 21.40
N ALA A 49 -13.73 6.63 21.45
CA ALA A 49 -13.26 8.00 21.56
C ALA A 49 -13.88 8.82 20.42
N SER A 50 -14.42 9.99 20.72
CA SER A 50 -15.01 10.84 19.69
C SER A 50 -13.86 11.44 18.87
N THR A 51 -13.99 11.54 17.54
CA THR A 51 -13.03 12.30 16.71
C THR A 51 -12.78 13.70 17.25
N CYS A 52 -13.77 14.26 17.98
CA CYS A 52 -13.64 15.54 18.68
C CYS A 52 -12.55 15.59 19.77
N ASP A 53 -12.12 14.44 20.29
CA ASP A 53 -11.03 14.36 21.27
C ASP A 53 -9.65 14.56 20.62
N ASN A 54 -9.56 14.37 19.29
CA ASN A 54 -8.30 14.40 18.53
C ASN A 54 -8.08 15.72 17.75
N VAL A 55 -9.12 16.53 17.58
CA VAL A 55 -9.01 17.81 16.85
C VAL A 55 -8.59 18.96 17.75
N THR A 56 -7.87 19.93 17.18
CA THR A 56 -7.48 21.16 17.89
C THR A 56 -8.41 22.31 17.52
N GLU A 57 -9.16 22.89 18.46
CA GLU A 57 -9.95 24.08 18.15
C GLU A 57 -9.06 25.30 17.85
N ALA A 58 -9.40 26.05 16.79
CA ALA A 58 -8.77 27.32 16.47
C ALA A 58 -9.79 28.32 15.90
N SER A 59 -9.47 29.62 15.94
CA SER A 59 -10.42 30.65 15.50
C SER A 59 -10.75 30.65 14.00
N PHE A 60 -9.92 29.98 13.21
CA PHE A 60 -10.06 29.88 11.75
C PHE A 60 -10.76 28.59 11.31
N ILE A 61 -11.10 27.68 12.23
CA ILE A 61 -11.73 26.40 11.89
C ILE A 61 -12.99 26.18 12.73
N ALA A 62 -14.04 25.68 12.10
CA ALA A 62 -15.29 25.29 12.76
C ALA A 62 -15.59 23.82 12.43
N PHE A 63 -15.66 22.97 13.45
CA PHE A 63 -16.01 21.56 13.30
C PHE A 63 -17.52 21.34 13.35
N ASN A 64 -17.99 20.32 12.64
CA ASN A 64 -19.36 19.83 12.78
C ASN A 64 -19.55 19.08 14.12
N ASP A 65 -20.78 18.65 14.42
CA ASP A 65 -21.13 18.03 15.71
C ASP A 65 -20.35 16.73 16.00
N THR A 66 -19.81 16.06 14.98
CA THR A 66 -19.03 14.82 15.08
C THR A 66 -17.52 15.02 14.95
N CYS A 67 -17.08 16.25 14.66
CA CYS A 67 -15.72 16.60 14.28
C CYS A 67 -15.13 15.80 13.12
N SER A 68 -15.98 15.18 12.31
CA SER A 68 -15.57 14.48 11.08
C SER A 68 -15.34 15.44 9.89
N GLN A 69 -15.74 16.71 10.06
CA GLN A 69 -15.52 17.76 9.07
C GLN A 69 -15.16 19.07 9.75
N GLY A 70 -14.13 19.76 9.24
CA GLY A 70 -13.68 21.07 9.70
C GLY A 70 -13.71 22.12 8.60
N THR A 71 -14.57 23.12 8.71
CA THR A 71 -14.59 24.26 7.77
C THR A 71 -13.55 25.30 8.18
N VAL A 72 -12.53 25.49 7.34
CA VAL A 72 -11.42 26.41 7.51
C VAL A 72 -11.70 27.71 6.75
N THR A 73 -11.50 28.85 7.40
CA THR A 73 -11.73 30.18 6.83
C THR A 73 -10.67 31.18 7.28
N GLY A 74 -10.33 32.15 6.43
CA GLY A 74 -9.51 33.29 6.81
C GLY A 74 -8.01 32.97 6.89
N THR A 75 -7.41 33.04 8.07
CA THR A 75 -5.94 32.92 8.21
C THR A 75 -5.57 31.95 9.33
N ILE A 76 -4.83 30.91 8.95
CA ILE A 76 -4.09 30.03 9.85
C ILE A 76 -2.88 30.83 10.33
N ASN A 77 -2.94 31.29 11.57
CA ASN A 77 -1.98 32.22 12.18
C ASN A 77 -1.20 31.61 13.36
N THR A 78 -1.27 30.28 13.48
CA THR A 78 -0.48 29.44 14.37
C THR A 78 -0.20 28.14 13.63
N ASP A 79 0.86 27.43 14.03
CA ASP A 79 1.11 26.07 13.52
C ASP A 79 -0.13 25.20 13.77
N TYR A 80 -0.50 24.42 12.77
CA TYR A 80 -1.72 23.62 12.80
C TYR A 80 -1.57 22.34 11.98
N SER A 81 -2.25 21.28 12.42
CA SER A 81 -2.21 19.98 11.75
C SER A 81 -3.61 19.54 11.33
N PHE A 82 -3.73 19.14 10.07
CA PHE A 82 -4.85 18.36 9.56
C PHE A 82 -4.55 16.86 9.77
N ILE A 83 -5.55 16.10 10.21
CA ILE A 83 -5.45 14.67 10.60
C ILE A 83 -6.33 13.80 9.70
N GLU A 84 -5.99 12.51 9.58
CA GLU A 84 -6.50 11.56 8.58
C GLU A 84 -7.99 11.16 8.72
N ASP A 85 -8.66 11.51 9.83
CA ASP A 85 -10.08 11.22 10.08
C ASP A 85 -11.04 12.40 9.85
N VAL A 86 -10.52 13.52 9.36
CA VAL A 86 -11.30 14.77 9.21
C VAL A 86 -11.22 15.27 7.78
N GLU A 87 -12.39 15.50 7.18
CA GLU A 87 -12.49 16.22 5.91
C GLU A 87 -12.38 17.74 6.18
N TYR A 88 -11.37 18.39 5.62
CA TYR A 88 -11.17 19.83 5.81
C TYR A 88 -11.73 20.60 4.63
N ILE A 89 -12.66 21.53 4.86
CA ILE A 89 -13.23 22.37 3.81
C ILE A 89 -12.62 23.76 3.86
N LEU A 90 -11.86 24.14 2.83
CA LEU A 90 -11.40 25.50 2.60
C LEU A 90 -12.55 26.34 2.05
N SER A 91 -13.08 27.25 2.87
CA SER A 91 -14.16 28.15 2.48
C SER A 91 -13.64 29.58 2.29
N GLY A 92 -13.66 30.04 1.04
CA GLY A 92 -12.99 31.27 0.63
C GLY A 92 -11.47 31.13 0.61
N VAL A 93 -10.76 32.26 0.53
CA VAL A 93 -9.29 32.28 0.60
C VAL A 93 -8.81 31.94 2.01
N VAL A 94 -8.15 30.79 2.15
CA VAL A 94 -7.50 30.33 3.37
C VAL A 94 -6.00 30.60 3.26
N LYS A 95 -5.50 31.50 4.10
CA LYS A 95 -4.08 31.85 4.14
C LYS A 95 -3.34 31.09 5.22
N VAL A 96 -2.19 30.51 4.90
CA VAL A 96 -1.20 30.00 5.86
C VAL A 96 -0.19 31.11 6.10
N GLY A 97 -0.24 31.67 7.31
CA GLY A 97 0.48 32.88 7.69
C GLY A 97 -0.04 34.15 7.01
N ASN A 98 0.73 35.24 7.18
CA ASN A 98 0.37 36.57 6.65
C ASN A 98 1.60 37.34 6.13
N GLY A 99 2.50 36.64 5.43
CA GLY A 99 3.72 37.20 4.85
C GLY A 99 3.57 37.81 3.46
N ASN A 100 2.39 37.72 2.85
CA ASN A 100 2.07 38.29 1.55
C ASN A 100 1.74 39.78 1.64
N ILE A 101 2.66 40.54 2.24
CA ILE A 101 2.56 41.98 2.43
C ILE A 101 3.77 42.70 1.84
N ALA A 102 3.62 43.97 1.49
CA ALA A 102 4.74 44.82 1.16
C ALA A 102 5.72 44.95 2.35
N ILE A 103 6.99 44.60 2.11
CA ILE A 103 8.09 44.74 3.07
C ILE A 103 8.95 45.94 2.66
N ALA A 104 9.18 46.88 3.57
CA ALA A 104 9.93 48.12 3.32
C ALA A 104 11.23 48.22 4.14
N SER A 105 11.50 47.28 5.04
CA SER A 105 12.71 47.28 5.85
C SER A 105 13.10 45.90 6.37
N THR A 106 14.36 45.74 6.79
CA THR A 106 14.86 44.50 7.41
C THR A 106 14.07 44.11 8.65
N ALA A 107 13.62 45.09 9.45
CA ALA A 107 12.83 44.80 10.65
C ALA A 107 11.43 44.24 10.31
N GLU A 108 10.84 44.67 9.19
CA GLU A 108 9.57 44.10 8.70
C GLU A 108 9.78 42.72 8.10
N TYR A 109 10.87 42.49 7.36
CA TYR A 109 11.25 41.17 6.88
C TYR A 109 11.44 40.17 8.04
N GLU A 110 12.23 40.55 9.04
CA GLU A 110 12.46 39.73 10.25
C GLU A 110 11.14 39.44 10.99
N ALA A 111 10.20 40.40 11.01
CA ALA A 111 8.89 40.20 11.61
C ALA A 111 8.00 39.25 10.79
N VAL A 112 8.05 39.29 9.45
CA VAL A 112 7.33 38.34 8.59
C VAL A 112 7.87 36.93 8.80
N VAL A 113 9.19 36.75 8.75
CA VAL A 113 9.83 35.44 8.97
C VAL A 113 9.52 34.91 10.37
N ALA A 114 9.59 35.76 11.41
CA ALA A 114 9.29 35.35 12.78
C ALA A 114 7.80 35.05 13.04
N ALA A 115 6.90 35.53 12.18
CA ALA A 115 5.47 35.29 12.25
C ALA A 115 5.00 34.19 11.28
N GLY A 116 5.92 33.57 10.54
CA GLY A 116 5.67 32.40 9.71
C GLY A 116 5.13 31.24 10.55
N VAL A 117 4.26 30.45 9.94
CA VAL A 117 3.63 29.28 10.58
C VAL A 117 3.67 28.08 9.66
N THR A 118 3.51 26.89 10.21
CA THR A 118 3.47 25.64 9.46
C THR A 118 2.07 25.04 9.46
N LEU A 119 1.53 24.77 8.27
CA LEU A 119 0.40 23.86 8.10
C LEU A 119 0.93 22.47 7.79
N THR A 120 0.67 21.50 8.66
CA THR A 120 0.97 20.09 8.41
C THR A 120 -0.30 19.36 8.02
N VAL A 121 -0.26 18.55 6.96
CA VAL A 121 -1.36 17.71 6.50
C VAL A 121 -0.91 16.26 6.59
N ALA A 122 -1.59 15.47 7.43
CA ALA A 122 -1.31 14.05 7.61
C ALA A 122 -1.63 13.27 6.31
N ALA A 123 -0.96 12.12 6.12
CA ALA A 123 -1.27 11.18 5.05
C ALA A 123 -2.77 10.81 5.04
N GLY A 124 -3.32 10.48 3.87
CA GLY A 124 -4.73 10.12 3.70
C GLY A 124 -5.74 11.26 3.86
N THR A 125 -5.33 12.45 4.31
CA THR A 125 -6.24 13.57 4.54
C THR A 125 -6.88 14.09 3.24
N SER A 126 -8.20 14.30 3.29
CA SER A 126 -8.98 14.98 2.24
C SER A 126 -9.19 16.46 2.58
N VAL A 127 -8.75 17.35 1.69
CA VAL A 127 -8.88 18.81 1.80
C VAL A 127 -9.68 19.33 0.61
N LYS A 128 -10.87 19.85 0.84
CA LYS A 128 -11.80 20.25 -0.21
C LYS A 128 -11.96 21.77 -0.30
N GLY A 129 -11.97 22.32 -1.51
CA GLY A 129 -12.23 23.74 -1.77
C GLY A 129 -13.71 24.00 -2.09
N THR A 130 -14.29 25.05 -1.51
CA THR A 130 -15.52 25.65 -2.08
C THR A 130 -15.21 26.33 -3.42
N ALA A 131 -16.24 26.74 -4.17
CA ALA A 131 -16.06 27.44 -5.45
C ALA A 131 -15.23 28.74 -5.38
N ASP A 132 -15.13 29.35 -4.20
CA ASP A 132 -14.28 30.50 -3.90
C ASP A 132 -13.06 30.14 -3.02
N GLY A 133 -12.84 28.85 -2.78
CA GLY A 133 -11.80 28.27 -1.96
C GLY A 133 -10.43 28.37 -2.63
N VAL A 134 -9.42 28.83 -1.88
CA VAL A 134 -8.01 28.86 -2.30
C VAL A 134 -7.14 28.54 -1.09
N LEU A 135 -6.11 27.71 -1.26
CA LEU A 135 -5.06 27.57 -0.25
C LEU A 135 -3.87 28.46 -0.63
N LEU A 136 -3.60 29.51 0.15
CA LEU A 136 -2.49 30.43 -0.07
C LEU A 136 -1.46 30.34 1.05
N VAL A 137 -0.31 29.73 0.78
CA VAL A 137 0.83 29.65 1.69
C VAL A 137 1.70 30.87 1.47
N THR A 138 1.74 31.77 2.46
CA THR A 138 2.42 33.06 2.32
C THR A 138 3.89 32.99 2.75
N ARG A 139 4.72 33.91 2.23
CA ARG A 139 6.16 33.95 2.51
C ARG A 139 6.50 33.83 4.00
N GLY A 140 7.51 33.02 4.31
CA GLY A 140 7.94 32.72 5.67
C GLY A 140 7.13 31.61 6.35
N SER A 141 6.01 31.19 5.77
CA SER A 141 5.20 30.05 6.25
C SER A 141 5.48 28.80 5.42
N GLN A 142 5.08 27.64 5.93
CA GLN A 142 5.34 26.35 5.30
C GLN A 142 4.08 25.50 5.16
N LEU A 143 4.04 24.70 4.09
CA LEU A 143 3.09 23.59 3.93
C LEU A 143 3.87 22.27 3.97
N ILE A 144 3.56 21.40 4.92
CA ILE A 144 4.12 20.06 5.04
C ILE A 144 3.01 19.06 4.74
N ALA A 145 3.01 18.50 3.54
CA ALA A 145 2.04 17.53 3.05
C ALA A 145 2.80 16.26 2.61
N GLU A 146 2.99 15.33 3.54
CA GLU A 146 3.75 14.10 3.34
C GLU A 146 2.80 12.89 3.37
N GLY A 147 2.15 12.64 2.23
CA GLY A 147 1.37 11.44 2.01
C GLY A 147 2.24 10.21 1.78
N THR A 148 1.59 9.07 1.59
CA THR A 148 2.26 7.82 1.17
C THR A 148 1.68 7.32 -0.14
N VAL A 149 2.26 6.26 -0.73
CA VAL A 149 1.68 5.61 -1.91
C VAL A 149 0.25 5.13 -1.63
N PHE A 150 0.00 4.69 -0.39
CA PHE A 150 -1.28 4.11 0.05
C PHE A 150 -2.28 5.15 0.51
N ASP A 151 -1.78 6.18 1.18
CA ASP A 151 -2.56 7.23 1.81
C ASP A 151 -2.11 8.59 1.26
N PRO A 152 -2.33 8.85 -0.04
CA PRO A 152 -1.99 10.14 -0.63
C PRO A 152 -2.92 11.22 -0.11
N ILE A 153 -2.38 12.42 0.04
CA ILE A 153 -3.15 13.61 0.43
C ILE A 153 -3.88 14.12 -0.81
N THR A 154 -5.17 14.45 -0.68
CA THR A 154 -5.97 14.95 -1.81
C THR A 154 -6.50 16.35 -1.52
N PHE A 155 -6.13 17.30 -2.38
CA PHE A 155 -6.77 18.61 -2.50
C PHE A 155 -7.72 18.58 -3.70
N SER A 156 -9.03 18.81 -3.50
CA SER A 156 -10.03 18.70 -4.57
C SER A 156 -11.19 19.68 -4.41
N SER A 157 -12.16 19.62 -5.33
CA SER A 157 -13.44 20.30 -5.14
C SER A 157 -14.29 19.62 -4.04
N LEU A 158 -15.53 20.08 -3.85
CA LEU A 158 -16.45 19.49 -2.86
C LEU A 158 -16.96 18.10 -3.26
N ASP A 159 -16.86 17.73 -4.53
CA ASP A 159 -17.34 16.44 -4.99
C ASP A 159 -16.26 15.34 -4.93
N ASP A 160 -16.67 14.09 -5.16
CA ASP A 160 -15.82 12.90 -5.00
C ASP A 160 -15.55 12.19 -6.34
N ASN A 161 -15.96 12.79 -7.47
CA ASN A 161 -15.84 12.14 -8.77
C ASN A 161 -14.55 12.55 -9.52
N TYR A 162 -13.92 13.65 -9.12
CA TYR A 162 -12.70 14.19 -9.74
C TYR A 162 -12.87 14.51 -11.23
N ASP A 163 -14.12 14.74 -11.67
CA ASP A 163 -14.53 15.05 -13.04
C ASP A 163 -15.02 16.50 -13.10
N GLY A 164 -14.10 17.39 -13.42
CA GLY A 164 -14.37 18.81 -13.45
C GLY A 164 -13.12 19.61 -13.74
N MET A 165 -13.31 20.91 -13.90
CA MET A 165 -12.24 21.89 -14.07
C MET A 165 -12.68 23.22 -13.46
N GLY A 166 -11.80 23.88 -12.71
CA GLY A 166 -12.03 25.22 -12.18
C GLY A 166 -13.14 25.28 -11.13
N GLU A 167 -13.28 24.21 -10.36
CA GLU A 167 -14.32 24.08 -9.34
C GLU A 167 -13.91 24.71 -8.00
N TRP A 168 -12.63 24.97 -7.82
CA TRP A 168 -12.02 25.75 -6.74
C TRP A 168 -10.67 26.29 -7.23
N GLY A 169 -10.01 27.15 -6.46
CA GLY A 169 -8.88 27.89 -7.00
C GLY A 169 -7.56 27.15 -7.11
N GLY A 170 -7.27 26.14 -6.28
CA GLY A 170 -5.97 25.46 -6.27
C GLY A 170 -5.05 25.89 -5.11
N VAL A 171 -3.78 25.51 -5.21
CA VAL A 171 -2.75 25.72 -4.17
C VAL A 171 -1.71 26.74 -4.65
N VAL A 172 -1.53 27.81 -3.88
CA VAL A 172 -0.53 28.86 -4.14
C VAL A 172 0.52 28.84 -3.03
N ILE A 173 1.80 28.77 -3.39
CA ILE A 173 2.92 28.83 -2.45
C ILE A 173 3.83 30.01 -2.81
N GLN A 174 4.07 30.89 -1.83
CA GLN A 174 4.94 32.05 -1.98
C GLN A 174 6.20 31.92 -1.13
N GLY A 175 7.35 32.16 -1.76
CA GLY A 175 8.66 32.16 -1.10
C GLY A 175 9.42 33.48 -1.22
N PHE A 176 10.60 33.49 -0.61
CA PHE A 176 11.59 34.58 -0.66
C PHE A 176 12.68 34.34 -1.72
N ALA A 177 12.49 33.42 -2.66
CA ALA A 177 13.46 33.17 -3.72
C ALA A 177 13.40 34.26 -4.82
N PRO A 178 14.47 34.38 -5.62
CA PRO A 178 14.57 35.38 -6.68
C PRO A 178 13.48 35.31 -7.72
N GLN A 179 12.98 36.49 -8.11
CA GLN A 179 12.22 36.71 -9.33
C GLN A 179 12.98 37.75 -10.16
N TYR A 180 12.87 37.67 -11.49
CA TYR A 180 13.51 38.59 -12.41
C TYR A 180 12.48 39.30 -13.28
N GLY A 181 12.57 40.62 -13.31
CA GLY A 181 11.62 41.43 -14.05
C GLY A 181 11.85 41.36 -15.55
N GLN A 182 10.73 41.44 -16.28
CA GLN A 182 10.70 41.58 -17.73
C GLN A 182 11.61 42.73 -18.21
N GLY A 183 12.26 42.55 -19.35
CA GLY A 183 13.03 43.53 -20.10
C GLY A 183 14.50 43.59 -19.66
N ASP A 184 15.01 42.48 -19.13
CA ASP A 184 16.30 42.39 -18.43
C ASP A 184 16.45 43.51 -17.37
N THR A 185 15.37 43.79 -16.63
CA THR A 185 15.38 44.82 -15.58
C THR A 185 16.16 44.38 -14.33
N GLY A 186 16.55 43.09 -14.29
CA GLY A 186 17.34 42.47 -13.24
C GLY A 186 16.49 41.81 -12.17
N ALA A 187 17.15 41.38 -11.09
CA ALA A 187 16.46 40.78 -9.97
C ALA A 187 15.54 41.79 -9.26
N CYS A 188 14.39 41.30 -8.76
CA CYS A 188 13.39 42.13 -8.09
C CYS A 188 13.89 42.83 -6.81
N PHE A 189 14.98 42.35 -6.21
CA PHE A 189 15.49 42.80 -4.91
C PHE A 189 16.67 43.78 -5.02
N THR A 190 16.80 44.69 -4.06
CA THR A 190 18.00 45.53 -3.93
C THR A 190 19.14 44.72 -3.33
N VAL A 191 20.38 44.97 -3.78
CA VAL A 191 21.58 44.34 -3.17
C VAL A 191 21.63 44.62 -1.67
N GLY A 192 21.60 43.54 -0.87
CA GLY A 192 21.61 43.57 0.59
C GLY A 192 20.22 43.42 1.24
N GLU A 193 19.14 43.41 0.45
CA GLU A 193 17.79 43.08 0.91
C GLU A 193 17.48 41.59 0.67
N GLN A 194 16.71 40.99 1.58
CA GLN A 194 16.30 39.58 1.50
C GLN A 194 14.90 39.38 0.91
N TRP A 195 14.21 40.48 0.63
CA TRP A 195 12.85 40.51 0.11
C TRP A 195 12.78 41.34 -1.17
N CYS A 196 11.73 41.12 -1.95
CA CYS A 196 11.19 42.08 -2.90
C CYS A 196 9.66 42.07 -2.78
N ASN A 197 8.96 42.83 -3.62
CA ASN A 197 7.50 42.99 -3.50
C ASN A 197 6.87 42.84 -4.88
N VAL A 198 7.08 41.69 -5.52
CA VAL A 198 6.44 41.35 -6.79
C VAL A 198 5.00 40.98 -6.50
N LEU A 199 4.03 41.52 -7.24
CA LEU A 199 2.63 41.14 -7.09
C LEU A 199 2.43 39.77 -7.73
N GLY A 200 1.90 38.82 -6.98
CA GLY A 200 1.54 37.50 -7.48
C GLY A 200 0.30 37.54 -8.34
N GLU A 201 0.26 36.64 -9.32
CA GLU A 201 -0.90 36.34 -10.12
C GLU A 201 -1.95 35.53 -9.32
N GLY A 202 -3.21 35.58 -9.74
CA GLY A 202 -4.33 34.87 -9.11
C GLY A 202 -5.32 35.76 -8.34
N GLY A 203 -5.27 37.08 -8.55
CA GLY A 203 -6.22 38.05 -7.99
C GLY A 203 -5.71 38.92 -6.82
N ASP A 204 -6.52 39.92 -6.45
CA ASP A 204 -6.18 40.96 -5.47
C ASP A 204 -5.88 40.43 -4.04
N PHE A 205 -6.05 39.14 -3.75
CA PHE A 205 -5.73 38.57 -2.44
C PHE A 205 -4.36 37.90 -2.36
N VAL A 206 -3.72 37.61 -3.50
CA VAL A 206 -2.42 36.90 -3.56
C VAL A 206 -1.27 37.82 -3.10
N GLN A 207 -1.29 39.09 -3.51
CA GLN A 207 -0.40 40.15 -3.01
C GLN A 207 1.10 39.84 -3.21
N GLU A 208 1.98 40.30 -2.32
CA GLU A 208 3.43 40.36 -2.61
C GLU A 208 4.23 39.09 -2.29
N TYR A 209 5.11 38.69 -3.22
CA TYR A 209 6.08 37.60 -3.09
C TYR A 209 7.52 38.00 -3.50
N GLY A 210 8.44 37.03 -3.39
CA GLY A 210 9.82 37.11 -3.90
C GLY A 210 10.84 37.68 -2.91
N GLY A 211 12.12 37.45 -3.21
CA GLY A 211 13.25 37.93 -2.41
C GLY A 211 14.60 37.56 -3.02
N SER A 212 15.65 37.48 -2.21
CA SER A 212 16.99 37.10 -2.67
C SER A 212 17.44 35.72 -2.18
N MET A 213 16.57 34.99 -1.51
CA MET A 213 16.88 33.73 -0.84
C MET A 213 16.56 32.53 -1.74
N GLY A 214 17.48 32.16 -2.63
CA GLY A 214 17.30 30.96 -3.46
C GLY A 214 17.08 29.69 -2.61
N GLY A 215 17.70 29.60 -1.43
CA GLY A 215 17.50 28.48 -0.50
C GLY A 215 16.33 28.63 0.48
N ASP A 216 15.35 29.50 0.18
CA ASP A 216 14.13 29.58 1.00
C ASP A 216 13.40 28.24 1.03
N ASP A 217 12.78 27.92 2.17
CA ASP A 217 12.09 26.66 2.42
C ASP A 217 10.62 26.92 2.75
N SER A 218 9.75 26.67 1.78
CA SER A 218 8.30 26.82 1.90
C SER A 218 7.59 25.50 2.27
N GLY A 219 8.36 24.46 2.62
CA GLY A 219 7.86 23.17 3.10
C GLY A 219 8.09 22.01 2.15
N SER A 220 7.21 21.02 2.17
CA SER A 220 7.38 19.77 1.45
C SER A 220 6.05 19.15 1.00
N LEU A 221 6.02 18.68 -0.25
CA LEU A 221 4.89 17.98 -0.86
C LEU A 221 5.37 16.62 -1.36
N ARG A 222 4.76 15.55 -0.86
CA ARG A 222 5.00 14.17 -1.28
C ARG A 222 3.73 13.34 -1.33
N TYR A 223 3.50 12.63 -2.44
CA TYR A 223 2.26 11.86 -2.68
C TYR A 223 1.00 12.72 -2.48
N VAL A 224 0.98 13.85 -3.19
CA VAL A 224 -0.10 14.85 -3.13
C VAL A 224 -0.85 14.85 -4.46
N ARG A 225 -2.18 14.79 -4.40
CA ARG A 225 -3.10 14.96 -5.54
C ARG A 225 -3.76 16.34 -5.43
N ILE A 226 -3.77 17.09 -6.53
CA ILE A 226 -4.51 18.35 -6.66
C ILE A 226 -5.46 18.18 -7.85
N ALA A 227 -6.77 18.17 -7.60
CA ALA A 227 -7.78 17.90 -8.60
C ALA A 227 -8.72 19.11 -8.79
N GLU A 228 -9.17 19.33 -10.02
CA GLU A 228 -10.29 20.23 -10.37
C GLU A 228 -10.06 21.70 -9.98
N GLY A 229 -8.80 22.08 -9.79
CA GLY A 229 -8.40 23.44 -9.47
C GLY A 229 -8.55 24.39 -10.67
N GLY A 230 -8.09 25.62 -10.46
CA GLY A 230 -8.11 26.67 -11.47
C GLY A 230 -9.08 27.79 -11.12
N LEU A 231 -8.59 29.02 -10.98
CA LEU A 231 -9.46 30.19 -10.81
C LEU A 231 -9.06 31.31 -11.76
N ILE A 232 -9.97 31.65 -12.67
CA ILE A 232 -9.81 32.80 -13.56
C ILE A 232 -10.21 34.08 -12.80
N ALA A 233 -9.24 34.79 -12.21
CA ALA A 233 -9.48 36.03 -11.47
C ALA A 233 -9.56 37.28 -12.38
N GLY A 234 -9.04 37.20 -13.60
CA GLY A 234 -9.12 38.20 -14.67
C GLY A 234 -8.44 37.70 -15.94
N PRO A 235 -8.39 38.47 -17.04
CA PRO A 235 -7.62 38.08 -18.22
C PRO A 235 -6.12 38.07 -17.91
N ASN A 236 -5.44 36.93 -18.12
CA ASN A 236 -4.02 36.75 -17.79
C ASN A 236 -3.77 37.07 -16.30
N ASN A 237 -4.67 36.57 -15.47
CA ASN A 237 -4.62 36.65 -14.03
C ASN A 237 -5.36 35.46 -13.44
N GLU A 238 -4.70 34.31 -13.41
CA GLU A 238 -5.29 33.03 -13.05
C GLU A 238 -4.56 32.34 -11.87
N ILE A 239 -5.23 31.40 -11.20
CA ILE A 239 -4.60 30.46 -10.25
C ILE A 239 -4.58 29.09 -10.92
N ASN A 240 -3.46 28.39 -10.74
CA ASN A 240 -3.17 27.08 -11.34
C ASN A 240 -3.47 25.94 -10.37
N GLY A 241 -3.21 24.71 -10.78
CA GLY A 241 -3.32 23.58 -9.84
C GLY A 241 -2.33 23.76 -8.70
N LEU A 242 -1.06 23.97 -9.06
CA LEU A 242 0.01 24.36 -8.15
C LEU A 242 0.76 25.58 -8.67
N THR A 243 0.51 26.73 -8.05
CA THR A 243 1.20 27.99 -8.35
C THR A 243 2.39 28.20 -7.43
N LEU A 244 3.59 28.36 -8.00
CA LEU A 244 4.86 28.49 -7.27
C LEU A 244 5.48 29.87 -7.51
N GLN A 245 5.26 30.78 -6.56
CA GLN A 245 5.68 32.17 -6.64
C GLN A 245 6.97 32.42 -5.83
N GLY A 246 8.11 32.49 -6.52
CA GLY A 246 9.41 32.73 -5.87
C GLY A 246 9.76 31.69 -4.81
N VAL A 247 9.45 30.41 -5.07
CA VAL A 247 9.70 29.30 -4.13
C VAL A 247 11.16 28.84 -4.24
N GLY A 248 11.82 28.68 -3.09
CA GLY A 248 13.25 28.34 -3.03
C GLY A 248 13.53 26.84 -3.11
N TYR A 249 14.78 26.49 -3.40
CA TYR A 249 15.24 25.10 -3.49
C TYR A 249 15.32 24.36 -2.14
N GLY A 250 15.09 25.07 -1.03
CA GLY A 250 14.91 24.43 0.28
C GLY A 250 13.62 23.64 0.35
N THR A 251 12.62 24.00 -0.46
CA THR A 251 11.33 23.32 -0.60
C THR A 251 11.49 22.00 -1.36
N SER A 252 10.84 20.93 -0.89
CA SER A 252 10.84 19.62 -1.56
C SER A 252 9.51 19.34 -2.24
N ILE A 253 9.53 19.03 -3.54
CA ILE A 253 8.33 18.60 -4.27
C ILE A 253 8.64 17.31 -5.01
N ASP A 254 7.97 16.23 -4.60
CA ASP A 254 8.14 14.89 -5.15
C ASP A 254 6.78 14.17 -5.20
N TYR A 255 6.55 13.31 -6.18
CA TYR A 255 5.27 12.60 -6.38
C TYR A 255 4.03 13.51 -6.21
N VAL A 256 3.89 14.52 -7.06
CA VAL A 256 2.71 15.38 -7.11
C VAL A 256 1.88 15.08 -8.36
N GLN A 257 0.57 14.99 -8.20
CA GLN A 257 -0.36 14.93 -9.31
C GLN A 257 -1.18 16.22 -9.38
N VAL A 258 -1.32 16.77 -10.60
CA VAL A 258 -2.35 17.76 -10.91
C VAL A 258 -3.29 17.20 -11.97
N HIS A 259 -4.58 17.22 -11.69
CA HIS A 259 -5.61 16.61 -12.52
C HIS A 259 -6.79 17.54 -12.78
N GLY A 260 -7.20 17.66 -14.05
CA GLY A 260 -8.41 18.42 -14.38
C GLY A 260 -8.33 19.89 -13.97
N ASN A 261 -7.15 20.50 -13.96
CA ASN A 261 -7.05 21.92 -13.68
C ASN A 261 -7.60 22.75 -14.85
N GLN A 262 -8.35 23.82 -14.58
CA GLN A 262 -8.87 24.71 -15.64
C GLN A 262 -7.78 25.56 -16.31
N ASP A 263 -6.65 25.72 -15.63
CA ASP A 263 -5.49 26.42 -16.15
C ASP A 263 -4.28 25.49 -16.10
N ASP A 264 -3.09 26.02 -15.87
CA ASP A 264 -1.88 25.24 -15.82
C ASP A 264 -1.85 24.15 -14.73
N GLY A 265 -1.14 23.07 -15.02
CA GLY A 265 -0.88 22.02 -14.05
C GLY A 265 -0.03 22.57 -12.89
N ILE A 266 1.23 22.85 -13.18
CA ILE A 266 2.17 23.50 -12.27
C ILE A 266 2.78 24.70 -12.98
N GLU A 267 2.71 25.87 -12.35
CA GLU A 267 3.31 27.08 -12.89
C GLU A 267 4.31 27.71 -11.92
N TRP A 268 5.47 28.12 -12.43
CA TRP A 268 6.48 28.83 -11.67
C TRP A 268 6.64 30.27 -12.12
N PHE A 269 6.46 31.18 -11.16
CA PHE A 269 6.79 32.59 -11.31
C PHE A 269 8.09 32.88 -10.58
N GLY A 270 9.21 32.79 -11.30
CA GLY A 270 10.55 32.87 -10.71
C GLY A 270 10.86 31.70 -9.75
N GLY A 271 11.85 31.90 -8.88
CA GLY A 271 12.26 30.93 -7.87
C GLY A 271 13.25 29.89 -8.35
N THR A 272 13.52 28.91 -7.49
CA THR A 272 14.56 27.89 -7.70
C THR A 272 14.17 26.48 -7.21
N VAL A 273 12.91 26.26 -6.81
CA VAL A 273 12.45 24.94 -6.37
C VAL A 273 12.59 23.90 -7.47
N ASN A 274 12.90 22.64 -7.11
CA ASN A 274 12.99 21.54 -8.07
C ASN A 274 11.79 20.59 -7.88
N VAL A 275 11.42 19.86 -8.94
CA VAL A 275 10.39 18.80 -8.88
C VAL A 275 10.97 17.47 -9.34
N LYS A 276 10.79 16.41 -8.53
CA LYS A 276 11.41 15.10 -8.81
C LYS A 276 10.48 14.08 -9.49
N HIS A 277 9.18 14.11 -9.23
CA HIS A 277 8.17 13.34 -9.96
C HIS A 277 6.86 14.14 -10.05
N ALA A 278 6.26 14.18 -11.25
CA ALA A 278 4.98 14.85 -11.49
C ALA A 278 4.07 14.07 -12.46
N VAL A 279 2.79 13.95 -12.13
CA VAL A 279 1.76 13.39 -13.02
C VAL A 279 0.75 14.48 -13.35
N LEU A 280 0.60 14.81 -14.63
CA LEU A 280 -0.18 15.96 -15.07
C LEU A 280 -1.18 15.45 -16.11
N THR A 281 -2.45 15.47 -15.74
CA THR A 281 -3.48 14.71 -16.46
C THR A 281 -4.70 15.56 -16.68
N ASN A 282 -5.14 15.71 -17.92
CA ASN A 282 -6.37 16.43 -18.25
C ASN A 282 -6.39 17.89 -17.80
N ASN A 283 -5.24 18.56 -17.62
CA ASN A 283 -5.21 20.00 -17.40
C ASN A 283 -5.56 20.73 -18.70
N ASP A 284 -6.37 21.78 -18.60
CA ASP A 284 -6.99 22.45 -19.74
C ASP A 284 -6.07 23.45 -20.44
N ASP A 285 -5.07 23.99 -19.73
CA ASP A 285 -3.99 24.80 -20.31
C ASP A 285 -2.63 24.09 -20.25
N ASP A 286 -1.52 24.73 -19.88
CA ASP A 286 -0.17 24.15 -19.95
C ASP A 286 0.14 23.26 -18.74
N ASP A 287 0.61 22.03 -18.95
CA ASP A 287 0.84 21.14 -17.80
C ASP A 287 2.03 21.61 -16.95
N ILE A 288 3.10 22.07 -17.59
CA ILE A 288 4.25 22.73 -16.96
C ILE A 288 4.44 24.08 -17.65
N ASP A 289 4.29 25.17 -16.91
CA ASP A 289 4.71 26.51 -17.34
C ASP A 289 5.73 27.08 -16.37
N PHE A 290 6.81 27.69 -16.87
CA PHE A 290 7.60 28.55 -16.02
C PHE A 290 8.08 29.80 -16.74
N ASP A 291 8.14 30.88 -15.96
CA ASP A 291 8.67 32.15 -16.41
C ASP A 291 9.36 32.99 -15.32
N GLU A 292 9.46 34.31 -15.56
CA GLU A 292 9.90 35.31 -14.59
C GLU A 292 11.24 35.01 -13.88
N GLY A 293 12.14 34.33 -14.58
CA GLY A 293 13.49 34.03 -14.14
C GLY A 293 13.61 32.77 -13.27
N TYR A 294 12.69 31.82 -13.38
CA TYR A 294 12.81 30.52 -12.74
C TYR A 294 14.14 29.83 -13.10
N GLN A 295 14.78 29.23 -12.10
CA GLN A 295 16.04 28.48 -12.23
C GLN A 295 15.97 27.16 -11.45
N GLY A 296 15.51 26.10 -12.10
CA GLY A 296 15.36 24.80 -11.44
C GLY A 296 15.54 23.57 -12.32
N ASN A 297 15.23 22.42 -11.71
CA ASN A 297 15.42 21.10 -12.29
C ASN A 297 14.13 20.28 -12.15
N ILE A 298 13.74 19.58 -13.21
CA ILE A 298 12.53 18.73 -13.23
C ILE A 298 12.91 17.34 -13.76
N GLN A 299 12.58 16.28 -13.02
CA GLN A 299 12.71 14.89 -13.50
C GLN A 299 11.37 14.15 -13.40
N TYR A 300 11.17 13.13 -14.24
CA TYR A 300 10.03 12.21 -14.20
C TYR A 300 8.65 12.89 -14.23
N ALA A 301 8.35 13.57 -15.35
CA ALA A 301 7.02 14.11 -15.58
C ALA A 301 6.25 13.26 -16.61
N LEU A 302 5.06 12.78 -16.24
CA LEU A 302 4.13 12.12 -17.15
C LEU A 302 2.95 13.07 -17.42
N ILE A 303 2.86 13.55 -18.65
CA ILE A 303 1.85 14.51 -19.10
C ILE A 303 0.88 13.82 -20.07
N ILE A 304 -0.42 13.89 -19.80
CA ILE A 304 -1.47 13.31 -20.64
C ILE A 304 -2.61 14.32 -20.80
N LYS A 305 -2.75 14.92 -21.99
CA LYS A 305 -3.87 15.81 -22.31
C LYS A 305 -5.18 15.05 -22.44
N ASN A 306 -6.31 15.76 -22.42
CA ASN A 306 -7.63 15.17 -22.55
C ASN A 306 -7.77 14.28 -23.80
N GLN A 307 -7.92 12.96 -23.59
CA GLN A 307 -8.06 11.96 -24.65
C GLN A 307 -9.51 11.74 -25.11
N THR A 308 -10.47 12.45 -24.53
CA THR A 308 -11.90 12.25 -24.84
C THR A 308 -12.20 12.65 -26.28
N GLU A 309 -12.85 11.75 -27.04
CA GLU A 309 -13.14 11.97 -28.45
C GLU A 309 -13.90 13.28 -28.68
N GLY A 310 -13.31 14.20 -29.46
CA GLY A 310 -13.89 15.50 -29.79
C GLY A 310 -13.86 16.53 -28.67
N ALA A 311 -13.07 16.31 -27.62
CA ALA A 311 -12.83 17.33 -26.59
C ALA A 311 -12.26 18.62 -27.19
N VAL A 312 -12.60 19.74 -26.57
CA VAL A 312 -12.06 21.08 -26.86
C VAL A 312 -11.68 21.74 -25.53
N PRO A 313 -10.71 22.66 -25.50
CA PRO A 313 -10.34 23.32 -24.26
C PRO A 313 -11.51 24.14 -23.68
N VAL A 314 -11.60 24.19 -22.36
CA VAL A 314 -12.63 24.85 -21.55
C VAL A 314 -12.12 26.21 -21.08
N GLY A 315 -11.90 27.13 -22.03
CA GLY A 315 -11.39 28.45 -21.70
C GLY A 315 -10.97 29.23 -22.92
N SER A 316 -10.11 30.23 -22.71
CA SER A 316 -9.34 30.87 -23.79
C SER A 316 -7.89 30.36 -23.76
N ASN A 317 -7.76 29.07 -23.47
CA ASN A 317 -6.53 28.40 -23.09
C ASN A 317 -5.82 27.83 -24.33
N ASP A 318 -4.53 27.56 -24.22
CA ASP A 318 -3.71 27.08 -25.33
C ASP A 318 -2.91 25.82 -24.98
N PRO A 319 -3.61 24.70 -24.66
CA PRO A 319 -3.06 23.52 -24.01
C PRO A 319 -1.88 22.88 -24.74
N ARG A 320 -0.68 23.10 -24.23
CA ARG A 320 0.52 22.29 -24.50
C ARG A 320 0.81 21.40 -23.30
N GLY A 321 1.84 20.57 -23.46
CA GLY A 321 2.39 19.83 -22.33
C GLY A 321 3.43 20.64 -21.57
N ILE A 322 4.22 21.46 -22.27
CA ILE A 322 5.21 22.34 -21.64
C ILE A 322 5.19 23.69 -22.34
N GLU A 323 5.02 24.77 -21.59
CA GLU A 323 5.40 26.12 -22.00
C GLU A 323 6.62 26.57 -21.18
N LEU A 324 7.67 27.01 -21.87
CA LEU A 324 8.80 27.65 -21.21
C LEU A 324 8.93 29.06 -21.77
N ASN A 325 8.74 30.05 -20.90
CA ASN A 325 8.68 31.44 -21.31
C ASN A 325 9.66 32.28 -20.49
N SER A 326 10.34 33.24 -21.11
CA SER A 326 11.03 34.31 -20.37
C SER A 326 10.36 35.67 -20.56
N SER A 327 9.13 35.65 -21.05
CA SER A 327 8.22 36.72 -21.50
C SER A 327 8.28 37.06 -23.00
N ASP A 328 7.26 37.82 -23.42
CA ASP A 328 6.99 38.22 -24.80
C ASP A 328 7.87 39.38 -25.30
N ALA A 329 7.46 40.64 -25.08
CA ALA A 329 8.13 41.82 -25.63
C ALA A 329 9.43 42.20 -24.89
N ASP A 330 9.59 41.73 -23.66
CA ASP A 330 10.55 42.20 -22.67
C ASP A 330 11.25 40.99 -22.00
N TYR A 331 12.09 40.25 -22.74
CA TYR A 331 12.68 38.99 -22.26
C TYR A 331 13.40 39.07 -20.89
N THR A 332 13.43 37.92 -20.20
CA THR A 332 14.07 37.68 -18.90
C THR A 332 15.17 36.61 -19.04
N PRO A 333 16.42 36.99 -19.32
CA PRO A 333 17.47 36.03 -19.71
C PRO A 333 17.91 35.08 -18.59
N GLN A 334 17.40 35.27 -17.38
CA GLN A 334 17.67 34.43 -16.21
C GLN A 334 16.79 33.18 -16.14
N THR A 335 15.70 33.09 -16.92
CA THR A 335 14.86 31.88 -16.95
C THR A 335 15.64 30.73 -17.58
N ALA A 336 15.87 29.67 -16.80
CA ALA A 336 16.58 28.50 -17.25
C ALA A 336 16.15 27.21 -16.53
N GLY A 337 16.24 26.08 -17.23
CA GLY A 337 15.89 24.79 -16.65
C GLY A 337 16.66 23.61 -17.23
N VAL A 338 16.86 22.57 -16.42
CA VAL A 338 17.21 21.23 -16.91
C VAL A 338 16.03 20.31 -16.62
N ILE A 339 15.53 19.66 -17.68
CA ILE A 339 14.36 18.79 -17.62
C ILE A 339 14.78 17.40 -18.13
N ALA A 340 14.40 16.33 -17.44
CA ALA A 340 14.75 14.98 -17.87
C ALA A 340 13.63 13.95 -17.63
N ASN A 341 13.60 12.91 -18.47
CA ASN A 341 12.65 11.80 -18.32
C ASN A 341 11.20 12.28 -18.33
N VAL A 342 10.80 13.01 -19.37
CA VAL A 342 9.42 13.47 -19.56
C VAL A 342 8.76 12.71 -20.70
N THR A 343 7.52 12.26 -20.49
CA THR A 343 6.65 11.74 -21.55
C THR A 343 5.45 12.64 -21.68
N ILE A 344 5.25 13.24 -22.86
CA ILE A 344 4.08 14.08 -23.19
C ILE A 344 3.20 13.34 -24.18
N VAL A 345 1.93 13.15 -23.82
CA VAL A 345 0.89 12.54 -24.66
C VAL A 345 -0.18 13.59 -24.93
N GLY A 346 -0.19 14.12 -26.16
CA GLY A 346 -1.22 15.02 -26.66
C GLY A 346 -2.58 14.31 -26.79
N GLY A 347 -3.64 15.10 -26.94
CA GLY A 347 -5.02 14.62 -26.95
C GLY A 347 -5.94 15.54 -27.74
N ASP A 348 -7.21 15.18 -27.82
CA ASP A 348 -8.20 15.83 -28.68
C ASP A 348 -8.39 17.32 -28.36
N ALA A 349 -8.38 17.69 -27.07
CA ALA A 349 -8.48 19.11 -26.68
C ALA A 349 -7.34 19.94 -27.28
N ALA A 350 -6.09 19.53 -27.10
CA ALA A 350 -4.91 20.21 -27.64
C ALA A 350 -4.90 20.24 -29.18
N ASN A 351 -5.26 19.12 -29.81
CA ASN A 351 -5.31 19.02 -31.26
C ASN A 351 -6.43 19.88 -31.87
N SER A 352 -7.56 20.03 -31.18
CA SER A 352 -8.66 20.89 -31.63
C SER A 352 -8.30 22.38 -31.65
N ALA A 353 -7.41 22.81 -30.74
CA ALA A 353 -6.85 24.15 -30.69
C ALA A 353 -5.69 24.36 -31.68
N GLY A 354 -5.11 23.27 -32.20
CA GLY A 354 -3.95 23.31 -33.09
C GLY A 354 -2.65 23.61 -32.35
N GLU A 355 -2.57 23.21 -31.07
CA GLU A 355 -1.43 23.45 -30.19
C GLU A 355 -0.33 22.39 -30.34
N PHE A 356 0.74 22.57 -29.57
CA PHE A 356 2.01 21.86 -29.71
C PHE A 356 2.32 21.03 -28.48
N GLY A 357 3.22 20.05 -28.62
CA GLY A 357 3.73 19.34 -27.44
C GLY A 357 4.47 20.25 -26.47
N MET A 358 5.30 21.15 -27.01
CA MET A 358 6.04 22.15 -26.23
C MET A 358 6.06 23.49 -26.96
N ARG A 359 5.99 24.59 -26.20
CA ARG A 359 6.26 25.94 -26.68
C ARG A 359 7.40 26.55 -25.88
N LEU A 360 8.47 26.93 -26.56
CA LEU A 360 9.72 27.39 -25.94
C LEU A 360 10.05 28.77 -26.52
N ARG A 361 9.95 29.83 -25.70
CA ARG A 361 9.98 31.21 -26.20
C ARG A 361 10.69 32.21 -25.29
N GLY A 362 10.83 33.44 -25.78
CA GLY A 362 11.32 34.57 -25.01
C GLY A 362 12.82 34.57 -24.72
N SER A 363 13.61 33.75 -25.42
CA SER A 363 15.03 33.50 -25.12
C SER A 363 15.32 32.66 -23.87
N VAL A 364 14.38 31.80 -23.46
CA VAL A 364 14.59 30.85 -22.36
C VAL A 364 15.73 29.87 -22.67
N THR A 365 16.52 29.53 -21.65
CA THR A 365 17.63 28.56 -21.79
C THR A 365 17.27 27.22 -21.15
N ALA A 366 17.07 26.18 -21.95
CA ALA A 366 16.71 24.86 -21.42
C ALA A 366 17.51 23.71 -22.03
N ALA A 367 17.81 22.70 -21.20
CA ALA A 367 18.33 21.42 -21.64
C ALA A 367 17.32 20.31 -21.28
N ILE A 368 16.77 19.66 -22.30
CA ILE A 368 15.77 18.60 -22.16
C ILE A 368 16.42 17.27 -22.53
N HIS A 369 16.37 16.31 -21.61
CA HIS A 369 17.05 15.02 -21.70
C HIS A 369 16.07 13.86 -21.65
N ASN A 370 16.35 12.77 -22.36
CA ASN A 370 15.64 11.50 -22.23
C ASN A 370 14.11 11.67 -22.24
N SER A 371 13.58 12.52 -23.11
CA SER A 371 12.17 12.90 -23.12
C SER A 371 11.50 12.63 -24.46
N ALA A 372 10.18 12.56 -24.47
CA ALA A 372 9.41 12.19 -25.64
C ALA A 372 8.08 12.95 -25.73
N VAL A 373 7.66 13.21 -26.97
CA VAL A 373 6.37 13.83 -27.27
C VAL A 373 5.65 12.99 -28.33
N THR A 374 4.39 12.65 -28.06
CA THR A 374 3.48 11.95 -29.00
C THR A 374 2.08 12.55 -28.92
N GLY A 375 1.21 12.24 -29.88
CA GLY A 375 -0.22 12.58 -29.82
C GLY A 375 -0.59 14.00 -30.23
N TYR A 376 0.34 14.77 -30.81
CA TYR A 376 0.07 16.12 -31.34
C TYR A 376 0.05 16.16 -32.87
N ASP A 377 -0.99 16.79 -33.42
CA ASP A 377 -1.22 16.89 -34.88
C ASP A 377 -0.28 17.89 -35.58
N VAL A 378 0.25 18.87 -34.84
CA VAL A 378 1.00 19.99 -35.43
C VAL A 378 2.51 19.82 -35.35
N THR A 379 3.07 19.75 -34.14
CA THR A 379 4.53 19.60 -33.94
C THR A 379 4.84 19.14 -32.51
N CYS A 380 5.99 18.49 -32.33
CA CYS A 380 6.48 18.15 -30.99
C CYS A 380 6.94 19.38 -30.22
N ALA A 381 7.55 20.36 -30.89
CA ALA A 381 7.96 21.59 -30.25
C ALA A 381 7.94 22.80 -31.20
N ARG A 382 7.46 23.93 -30.71
CA ARG A 382 7.62 25.23 -31.35
C ARG A 382 8.65 26.04 -30.57
N ILE A 383 9.70 26.49 -31.25
CA ILE A 383 10.76 27.32 -30.65
C ILE A 383 10.68 28.70 -31.29
N ASP A 384 10.37 29.72 -30.49
CA ASP A 384 10.30 31.11 -30.94
C ASP A 384 11.52 31.89 -30.42
N ASP A 385 12.15 32.68 -31.30
CA ASP A 385 13.13 33.71 -30.93
C ASP A 385 12.45 34.86 -30.15
N SER A 386 13.21 35.86 -29.73
CA SER A 386 12.68 37.05 -29.05
C SER A 386 11.86 38.01 -29.96
N ASP A 387 11.44 37.60 -31.17
CA ASP A 387 10.72 38.47 -32.12
C ASP A 387 9.22 38.58 -31.78
N HIS A 388 8.89 39.58 -30.98
CA HIS A 388 7.51 39.88 -30.62
C HIS A 388 6.79 40.82 -31.61
N ASP A 389 7.50 41.67 -32.35
CA ASP A 389 6.90 42.73 -33.18
C ASP A 389 6.71 42.35 -34.66
N ALA A 390 7.35 41.26 -35.10
CA ALA A 390 7.37 40.77 -36.48
C ALA A 390 7.84 41.84 -37.50
N ASP A 391 8.52 42.89 -37.05
CA ASP A 391 8.93 44.02 -37.87
C ASP A 391 10.22 43.74 -38.65
N GLY A 392 10.93 42.66 -38.26
CA GLY A 392 12.13 42.15 -38.91
C GLY A 392 13.34 43.10 -38.83
N THR A 393 13.25 44.18 -38.05
CA THR A 393 14.29 45.20 -37.88
C THR A 393 14.91 45.20 -36.49
N THR A 394 14.21 44.69 -35.47
CA THR A 394 14.76 44.44 -34.14
C THR A 394 15.71 43.24 -34.17
N ALA A 395 16.87 43.35 -33.50
CA ALA A 395 17.82 42.25 -33.40
C ALA A 395 17.24 41.15 -32.52
N LYS A 396 17.10 39.96 -33.09
CA LYS A 396 16.49 38.81 -32.43
C LYS A 396 17.51 38.07 -31.57
N LEU A 397 17.09 37.66 -30.39
CA LEU A 397 17.83 36.76 -29.52
C LEU A 397 17.27 35.35 -29.68
N ASP A 398 18.14 34.40 -30.01
CA ASP A 398 17.77 33.01 -30.15
C ASP A 398 17.28 32.45 -28.80
N THR A 399 16.44 31.42 -28.86
CA THR A 399 16.01 30.65 -27.67
C THR A 399 16.85 29.37 -27.58
N PRO A 400 17.90 29.34 -26.73
CA PRO A 400 18.89 28.26 -26.72
C PRO A 400 18.34 26.98 -26.06
N ILE A 401 17.72 26.13 -26.88
CA ILE A 401 17.21 24.81 -26.46
C ILE A 401 18.17 23.69 -26.88
N THR A 402 18.54 22.85 -25.93
CA THR A 402 19.25 21.59 -26.21
C THR A 402 18.33 20.41 -25.96
N LEU A 403 18.17 19.55 -26.97
CA LEU A 403 17.46 18.27 -26.84
C LEU A 403 18.45 17.13 -26.93
N ASN A 404 18.47 16.29 -25.90
CA ASN A 404 19.37 15.14 -25.77
C ASN A 404 18.57 13.85 -25.57
N ASN A 405 18.66 12.91 -26.52
CA ASN A 405 17.89 11.67 -26.50
C ASN A 405 16.38 11.96 -26.48
N PHE A 406 15.90 12.61 -27.55
CA PHE A 406 14.51 13.06 -27.65
C PHE A 406 13.77 12.27 -28.73
N LEU A 407 12.60 11.72 -28.37
CA LEU A 407 11.71 11.06 -29.34
C LEU A 407 10.56 11.99 -29.70
N CYS A 408 10.30 12.13 -30.99
CA CYS A 408 9.19 12.93 -31.51
C CYS A 408 8.29 12.07 -32.39
N ASP A 409 7.02 11.98 -32.02
CA ASP A 409 5.96 11.34 -32.78
C ASP A 409 4.88 12.36 -33.10
N THR A 410 4.92 12.89 -34.32
CA THR A 410 3.94 13.84 -34.83
C THR A 410 3.67 13.60 -36.30
N ALA A 411 2.46 13.92 -36.75
CA ALA A 411 2.11 13.93 -38.16
C ALA A 411 2.71 15.12 -38.92
N GLY A 412 3.10 16.19 -38.20
CA GLY A 412 3.71 17.40 -38.75
C GLY A 412 5.23 17.35 -38.84
N GLU A 413 5.87 18.52 -38.77
CA GLU A 413 7.33 18.61 -38.61
C GLU A 413 7.69 18.55 -37.12
N ALA A 414 8.82 17.94 -36.76
CA ALA A 414 9.23 17.83 -35.37
C ALA A 414 9.42 19.18 -34.66
N PHE A 415 9.82 20.22 -35.41
CA PHE A 415 10.04 21.57 -34.91
C PHE A 415 9.44 22.62 -35.82
N ASN A 416 8.71 23.57 -35.23
CA ASN A 416 8.26 24.78 -35.92
C ASN A 416 9.10 25.99 -35.55
N LYS A 417 9.15 26.97 -36.47
CA LYS A 417 9.84 28.27 -36.37
C LYS A 417 11.36 28.18 -36.35
N GLU A 418 11.94 27.60 -35.32
CA GLU A 418 13.39 27.41 -35.16
C GLU A 418 13.75 25.96 -34.84
N LEU A 419 15.02 25.62 -35.04
CA LEU A 419 15.57 24.33 -34.64
C LEU A 419 16.23 24.47 -33.26
N PRO A 420 16.28 23.40 -32.44
CA PRO A 420 17.14 23.38 -31.27
C PRO A 420 18.61 23.53 -31.69
N ILE A 421 19.48 23.85 -30.72
CA ILE A 421 20.93 24.02 -30.92
C ILE A 421 21.54 22.84 -31.69
N SER A 422 21.05 21.63 -31.43
CA SER A 422 21.37 20.44 -32.20
C SER A 422 20.18 19.50 -32.28
N THR A 423 20.00 18.88 -33.45
CA THR A 423 19.03 17.80 -33.67
C THR A 423 19.69 16.42 -33.69
N ALA A 424 20.98 16.31 -33.36
CA ALA A 424 21.77 15.08 -33.56
C ALA A 424 21.28 13.86 -32.76
N THR A 425 20.50 14.07 -31.71
CA THR A 425 19.94 13.02 -30.84
C THR A 425 18.41 13.06 -30.79
N VAL A 426 17.80 13.76 -31.74
CA VAL A 426 16.36 13.73 -31.97
C VAL A 426 16.06 12.58 -32.92
N THR A 427 15.10 11.73 -32.56
CA THR A 427 14.60 10.65 -33.41
C THR A 427 13.12 10.86 -33.66
N GLU A 428 12.76 10.98 -34.94
CA GLU A 428 11.37 11.07 -35.39
C GLU A 428 10.85 9.67 -35.72
N GLU A 429 9.93 9.15 -34.91
CA GLU A 429 9.32 7.84 -35.09
C GLU A 429 7.98 7.74 -34.35
N GLY A 430 7.14 6.77 -34.72
CA GLY A 430 5.94 6.45 -33.96
C GLY A 430 6.28 5.89 -32.58
N ILE A 431 5.68 6.44 -31.53
CA ILE A 431 5.92 6.01 -30.14
C ILE A 431 4.88 4.95 -29.75
N THR A 432 5.35 3.87 -29.11
CA THR A 432 4.49 2.84 -28.52
C THR A 432 4.66 2.84 -27.01
N LEU A 433 3.55 2.93 -26.31
CA LEU A 433 3.46 2.87 -24.85
C LEU A 433 2.94 1.49 -24.41
N ASP A 434 3.46 0.96 -23.30
CA ASP A 434 2.87 -0.20 -22.63
C ASP A 434 1.77 0.22 -21.63
N ALA A 435 1.19 -0.74 -20.92
CA ALA A 435 0.14 -0.49 -19.92
C ALA A 435 0.61 0.34 -18.70
N LYS A 436 1.92 0.55 -18.54
CA LYS A 436 2.52 1.40 -17.50
C LYS A 436 2.83 2.81 -18.02
N MET A 437 2.46 3.12 -19.27
CA MET A 437 2.88 4.34 -19.98
C MET A 437 4.40 4.44 -20.18
N ALA A 438 5.11 3.31 -20.20
CA ALA A 438 6.53 3.27 -20.55
C ALA A 438 6.72 3.15 -22.06
N ILE A 439 7.72 3.86 -22.61
CA ILE A 439 8.03 3.79 -24.03
C ILE A 439 8.80 2.49 -24.32
N VAL A 440 8.25 1.66 -25.20
CA VAL A 440 8.80 0.33 -25.53
C VAL A 440 9.53 0.28 -26.86
N ASN A 441 9.66 1.41 -27.57
CA ASN A 441 10.48 1.51 -28.76
C ASN A 441 11.93 1.09 -28.46
N SER A 442 12.55 0.35 -29.36
CA SER A 442 13.95 -0.08 -29.18
C SER A 442 14.94 1.08 -29.10
N SER A 443 14.63 2.22 -29.73
CA SER A 443 15.38 3.48 -29.70
C SER A 443 15.30 4.20 -28.36
N ALA A 444 14.24 3.96 -27.59
CA ALA A 444 14.07 4.51 -26.25
C ALA A 444 15.06 3.89 -25.25
N LEU A 445 15.68 2.75 -25.59
CA LEU A 445 16.70 2.12 -24.76
C LEU A 445 18.11 2.57 -25.17
N LEU A 446 18.71 3.43 -24.35
CA LEU A 446 20.03 3.99 -24.60
C LEU A 446 21.13 2.94 -24.39
N ALA A 447 22.12 2.95 -25.29
CA ALA A 447 23.25 2.01 -25.22
C ALA A 447 24.16 2.24 -24.00
N THR A 448 24.18 3.47 -23.50
CA THR A 448 24.92 3.89 -22.30
C THR A 448 24.07 4.85 -21.50
N THR A 449 24.19 4.80 -20.18
CA THR A 449 23.60 5.80 -19.29
C THR A 449 24.27 7.17 -19.52
N PRO A 450 23.55 8.19 -20.02
CA PRO A 450 24.09 9.54 -20.15
C PRO A 450 24.32 10.15 -18.77
N THR A 451 25.24 11.12 -18.69
CA THR A 451 25.39 11.97 -17.50
C THR A 451 24.63 13.27 -17.73
N ILE A 452 23.56 13.47 -16.97
CA ILE A 452 22.73 14.67 -16.93
C ILE A 452 23.22 15.51 -15.75
N THR A 453 23.66 16.73 -16.03
CA THR A 453 24.12 17.68 -15.01
C THR A 453 22.99 18.64 -14.70
N ALA A 454 22.66 18.78 -13.41
CA ALA A 454 21.66 19.74 -12.97
C ALA A 454 22.09 21.18 -13.23
N LEU A 455 21.11 22.06 -13.44
CA LEU A 455 21.31 23.50 -13.34
C LEU A 455 21.77 23.81 -11.91
N ASP A 456 22.89 24.53 -11.79
CA ASP A 456 23.38 25.00 -10.50
C ASP A 456 22.52 26.18 -10.01
N ASN A 457 21.47 25.84 -9.28
CA ASN A 457 20.61 26.79 -8.58
C ASN A 457 20.96 26.88 -7.08
N GLY A 458 22.07 26.29 -6.64
CA GLY A 458 22.47 26.19 -5.24
C GLY A 458 21.93 24.95 -4.49
N SER A 459 21.05 24.16 -5.11
CA SER A 459 20.54 22.92 -4.51
C SER A 459 21.52 21.75 -4.62
N SER A 460 21.26 20.69 -3.85
CA SER A 460 21.93 19.39 -4.01
C SER A 460 21.17 18.42 -4.93
N PHE A 461 20.28 18.92 -5.79
CA PHE A 461 19.45 18.08 -6.66
C PHE A 461 20.33 17.24 -7.59
N LEU A 462 20.02 15.95 -7.67
CA LEU A 462 20.68 15.01 -8.57
C LEU A 462 19.65 14.34 -9.47
N PHE A 463 19.91 14.40 -10.77
CA PHE A 463 19.21 13.57 -11.73
C PHE A 463 19.57 12.10 -11.54
N ASP A 464 18.56 11.24 -11.55
CA ASP A 464 18.77 9.82 -11.73
C ASP A 464 19.25 9.59 -13.15
N GLN A 465 20.36 8.89 -13.26
CA GLN A 465 21.01 8.67 -14.54
C GLN A 465 20.37 7.46 -15.19
N THR A 466 19.39 7.71 -16.06
CA THR A 466 18.55 6.67 -16.68
C THR A 466 19.05 6.30 -18.07
N ARG A 467 18.94 5.00 -18.42
CA ARG A 467 19.27 4.48 -19.75
C ARG A 467 18.04 4.34 -20.66
N TYR A 468 16.94 5.00 -20.32
CA TYR A 468 15.70 4.96 -21.09
C TYR A 468 15.20 6.39 -21.36
N ILE A 469 14.49 6.55 -22.47
CA ILE A 469 13.77 7.77 -22.85
C ILE A 469 12.32 7.66 -22.35
N GLY A 470 11.80 8.75 -21.78
CA GLY A 470 10.46 8.86 -21.22
C GLY A 470 10.45 8.84 -19.69
N ALA A 471 9.27 9.04 -19.13
CA ALA A 471 9.04 9.16 -17.68
C ALA A 471 9.07 7.84 -16.93
N VAL A 472 8.65 6.74 -17.54
CA VAL A 472 8.47 5.44 -16.85
C VAL A 472 9.52 4.43 -17.32
N ASP A 473 10.18 3.75 -16.38
CA ASP A 473 11.14 2.69 -16.69
C ASP A 473 10.42 1.48 -17.32
N PRO A 474 10.72 1.12 -18.58
CA PRO A 474 10.09 -0.03 -19.22
C PRO A 474 10.41 -1.36 -18.52
N SER A 475 11.48 -1.44 -17.73
CA SER A 475 11.89 -2.62 -16.97
C SER A 475 11.31 -2.74 -15.56
N ALA A 476 10.68 -1.68 -15.04
CA ALA A 476 10.02 -1.74 -13.73
C ALA A 476 8.80 -2.68 -13.77
N SER A 477 8.56 -3.41 -12.68
CA SER A 477 7.38 -4.29 -12.55
C SER A 477 6.09 -3.50 -12.32
N VAL A 478 6.18 -2.36 -11.65
CA VAL A 478 5.09 -1.43 -11.34
C VAL A 478 5.51 -0.03 -11.77
N ALA A 479 4.59 0.77 -12.29
CA ALA A 479 4.89 2.16 -12.65
C ALA A 479 5.03 3.01 -11.39
N TRP A 480 5.94 3.99 -11.37
CA TRP A 480 6.12 4.85 -10.19
C TRP A 480 4.90 5.74 -9.90
N TRP A 481 4.02 5.94 -10.88
CA TRP A 481 2.76 6.67 -10.74
C TRP A 481 1.61 5.78 -10.22
N ALA A 482 1.77 4.45 -10.20
CA ALA A 482 0.70 3.55 -9.81
C ALA A 482 0.28 3.77 -8.34
N ASP A 483 -0.97 3.45 -8.07
CA ASP A 483 -1.56 3.30 -6.73
C ASP A 483 -1.77 4.60 -5.93
N TRP A 484 -0.97 5.64 -6.18
CA TRP A 484 -1.13 6.94 -5.55
C TRP A 484 -1.72 8.01 -6.46
N THR A 485 -1.89 7.81 -7.77
CA THR A 485 -2.63 8.75 -8.62
C THR A 485 -4.13 8.54 -8.54
N ILE A 486 -4.93 9.54 -8.92
CA ILE A 486 -6.38 9.44 -9.05
C ILE A 486 -6.74 8.24 -9.95
N PRO A 487 -7.59 7.31 -9.50
CA PRO A 487 -7.95 6.13 -10.28
C PRO A 487 -8.53 6.50 -11.64
N GLY A 488 -8.00 5.90 -12.70
CA GLY A 488 -8.47 6.14 -14.07
C GLY A 488 -7.85 7.35 -14.78
N SER A 489 -7.10 8.22 -14.09
CA SER A 489 -6.57 9.46 -14.68
C SER A 489 -5.37 9.26 -15.60
N VAL A 490 -4.56 8.21 -15.37
CA VAL A 490 -3.36 7.90 -16.17
C VAL A 490 -3.62 6.80 -17.19
N VAL A 491 -4.26 5.72 -16.76
CA VAL A 491 -4.74 4.62 -17.61
C VAL A 491 -6.18 4.34 -17.25
N ALA A 492 -6.98 3.92 -18.24
CA ALA A 492 -8.37 3.59 -18.02
C ALA A 492 -8.51 2.56 -16.88
N ALA A 493 -9.33 2.88 -15.89
CA ALA A 493 -9.64 1.96 -14.80
C ALA A 493 -10.29 0.68 -15.37
N GLU A 494 -9.88 -0.49 -14.86
CA GLU A 494 -10.54 -1.75 -15.21
C GLU A 494 -11.98 -1.70 -14.69
N ALA A 495 -12.95 -1.82 -15.59
CA ALA A 495 -14.35 -1.72 -15.19
C ALA A 495 -14.78 -2.96 -14.38
N VAL A 496 -15.59 -2.74 -13.34
CA VAL A 496 -16.23 -3.81 -12.60
C VAL A 496 -17.07 -4.67 -13.54
N GLN A 497 -16.87 -5.98 -13.48
CA GLN A 497 -17.63 -6.93 -14.29
C GLN A 497 -18.98 -7.20 -13.62
N GLU A 498 -20.06 -7.14 -14.40
CA GLU A 498 -21.38 -7.58 -13.93
C GLU A 498 -21.36 -9.09 -13.67
N ALA A 499 -21.75 -9.50 -12.46
CA ALA A 499 -21.90 -10.90 -12.08
C ALA A 499 -23.08 -11.06 -11.12
N SER A 500 -23.73 -12.23 -11.14
CA SER A 500 -24.94 -12.45 -10.33
C SER A 500 -24.70 -12.46 -8.82
N PHE A 501 -23.44 -12.67 -8.41
CA PHE A 501 -22.97 -12.65 -7.03
C PHE A 501 -22.39 -11.30 -6.61
N VAL A 502 -22.37 -10.28 -7.50
CA VAL A 502 -21.87 -8.93 -7.21
C VAL A 502 -22.96 -7.89 -7.41
N SER A 503 -23.14 -7.01 -6.43
CA SER A 503 -24.04 -5.85 -6.50
C SER A 503 -23.27 -4.59 -6.11
N CYS A 504 -23.18 -3.62 -7.01
CA CYS A 504 -22.44 -2.39 -6.76
C CYS A 504 -23.37 -1.18 -6.60
N ASN A 505 -22.86 -0.15 -5.93
CA ASN A 505 -23.48 1.18 -5.90
C ASN A 505 -23.47 1.81 -7.30
N SER A 506 -24.15 2.96 -7.47
CA SER A 506 -24.27 3.59 -8.79
C SER A 506 -22.96 4.10 -9.39
N SER A 507 -21.94 4.34 -8.56
CA SER A 507 -20.60 4.78 -8.97
C SER A 507 -19.63 3.61 -9.19
N ASN A 508 -20.03 2.37 -8.93
CA ASN A 508 -19.18 1.18 -8.92
C ASN A 508 -17.92 1.31 -8.04
N THR A 509 -17.96 2.15 -7.00
CA THR A 509 -16.85 2.33 -6.04
C THR A 509 -16.96 1.41 -4.84
N GLU A 510 -18.15 0.82 -4.64
CA GLU A 510 -18.44 -0.12 -3.56
C GLU A 510 -19.29 -1.26 -4.12
N CYS A 511 -18.85 -2.50 -3.90
CA CYS A 511 -19.52 -3.70 -4.40
C CYS A 511 -19.68 -4.74 -3.29
N THR A 512 -20.90 -5.20 -3.05
CA THR A 512 -21.17 -6.34 -2.17
C THR A 512 -21.11 -7.64 -2.95
N VAL A 513 -20.40 -8.62 -2.40
CA VAL A 513 -20.23 -9.97 -2.95
C VAL A 513 -20.93 -10.97 -2.04
N THR A 514 -21.79 -11.81 -2.61
CA THR A 514 -22.61 -12.78 -1.85
C THR A 514 -22.62 -14.16 -2.49
N GLY A 515 -22.73 -15.20 -1.67
CA GLY A 515 -23.03 -16.55 -2.16
C GLY A 515 -21.84 -17.24 -2.82
N THR A 516 -21.94 -17.58 -4.11
CA THR A 516 -20.91 -18.38 -4.81
C THR A 516 -20.43 -17.67 -6.05
N ILE A 517 -19.12 -17.43 -6.11
CA ILE A 517 -18.39 -17.04 -7.31
C ILE A 517 -18.26 -18.30 -8.16
N ASP A 518 -19.13 -18.44 -9.15
CA ASP A 518 -19.27 -19.62 -10.02
C ASP A 518 -18.72 -19.41 -11.44
N THR A 519 -18.04 -18.28 -11.66
CA THR A 519 -17.27 -17.98 -12.86
C THR A 519 -15.98 -17.24 -12.47
N ASP A 520 -14.98 -17.23 -13.37
CA ASP A 520 -13.77 -16.44 -13.14
C ASP A 520 -14.15 -14.97 -12.93
N TYR A 521 -13.63 -14.36 -11.87
CA TYR A 521 -13.95 -13.00 -11.51
C TYR A 521 -12.71 -12.22 -11.10
N THR A 522 -12.66 -10.94 -11.45
CA THR A 522 -11.58 -10.03 -11.04
C THR A 522 -12.16 -8.93 -10.18
N MET A 523 -11.66 -8.83 -8.94
CA MET A 523 -11.84 -7.65 -8.09
C MET A 523 -10.82 -6.59 -8.53
N VAL A 524 -11.31 -5.45 -9.01
CA VAL A 524 -10.49 -4.40 -9.64
C VAL A 524 -10.10 -3.31 -8.64
N SER A 525 -8.94 -2.69 -8.82
CA SER A 525 -8.45 -1.60 -7.96
C SER A 525 -9.39 -0.38 -8.01
N GLY A 526 -9.45 0.38 -6.91
CA GLY A 526 -10.33 1.55 -6.78
C GLY A 526 -11.79 1.20 -6.40
N VAL A 527 -12.05 -0.06 -6.07
CA VAL A 527 -13.37 -0.54 -5.65
C VAL A 527 -13.22 -1.28 -4.32
N GLU A 528 -14.02 -0.90 -3.33
CA GLU A 528 -14.14 -1.64 -2.08
C GLU A 528 -15.09 -2.82 -2.30
N TYR A 529 -14.61 -4.04 -2.07
CA TYR A 529 -15.44 -5.25 -2.15
C TYR A 529 -15.84 -5.70 -0.75
N ARG A 530 -17.13 -5.93 -0.51
CA ARG A 530 -17.68 -6.34 0.80
C ARG A 530 -18.22 -7.77 0.75
N LEU A 531 -17.67 -8.67 1.55
CA LEU A 531 -18.16 -10.04 1.70
C LEU A 531 -19.37 -10.05 2.65
N ASP A 532 -20.53 -10.45 2.14
CA ASP A 532 -21.79 -10.57 2.89
C ASP A 532 -22.16 -12.05 3.03
N GLY A 533 -22.06 -12.54 4.27
CA GLY A 533 -22.07 -13.96 4.60
C GLY A 533 -20.88 -14.74 4.04
N VAL A 534 -21.07 -16.06 3.93
CA VAL A 534 -20.07 -16.96 3.34
C VAL A 534 -20.00 -16.77 1.82
N VAL A 535 -18.89 -16.23 1.33
CA VAL A 535 -18.57 -16.09 -0.09
C VAL A 535 -17.66 -17.25 -0.51
N LYS A 536 -18.21 -18.14 -1.33
CA LYS A 536 -17.49 -19.31 -1.85
C LYS A 536 -16.89 -19.05 -3.22
N VAL A 537 -15.61 -19.34 -3.41
CA VAL A 537 -14.96 -19.38 -4.72
C VAL A 537 -15.02 -20.80 -5.26
N GLY A 538 -15.87 -20.99 -6.28
CA GLY A 538 -16.26 -22.29 -6.80
C GLY A 538 -17.08 -23.12 -5.81
N ASN A 539 -17.30 -24.39 -6.15
CA ASN A 539 -18.16 -25.28 -5.39
C ASN A 539 -17.60 -26.71 -5.31
N GLY A 540 -16.29 -26.81 -5.10
CA GLY A 540 -15.55 -28.08 -5.00
C GLY A 540 -15.59 -28.75 -3.63
N ASN A 541 -16.10 -28.06 -2.61
CA ASN A 541 -16.23 -28.55 -1.23
C ASN A 541 -17.43 -29.48 -1.05
N ILE A 542 -17.51 -30.50 -1.90
CA ILE A 542 -18.56 -31.52 -1.92
C ILE A 542 -17.93 -32.90 -1.79
N ALA A 543 -18.65 -33.88 -1.24
CA ALA A 543 -18.22 -35.27 -1.29
C ALA A 543 -17.98 -35.77 -2.73
N ILE A 544 -16.78 -36.28 -3.00
CA ILE A 544 -16.40 -36.92 -4.27
C ILE A 544 -16.36 -38.44 -4.06
N ALA A 545 -17.07 -39.20 -4.89
CA ALA A 545 -17.17 -40.66 -4.81
C ALA A 545 -16.57 -41.38 -6.04
N SER A 546 -16.14 -40.65 -7.07
CA SER A 546 -15.54 -41.24 -8.26
C SER A 546 -14.61 -40.29 -9.01
N ALA A 547 -13.73 -40.85 -9.85
CA ALA A 547 -12.83 -40.06 -10.70
C ALA A 547 -13.59 -39.12 -11.65
N ALA A 548 -14.80 -39.52 -12.10
CA ALA A 548 -15.62 -38.67 -12.95
C ALA A 548 -16.18 -37.45 -12.21
N GLU A 549 -16.47 -37.59 -10.90
CA GLU A 549 -16.89 -36.47 -10.06
C GLU A 549 -15.70 -35.57 -9.72
N TYR A 550 -14.52 -36.13 -9.46
CA TYR A 550 -13.28 -35.38 -9.33
C TYR A 550 -12.99 -34.53 -10.58
N ASP A 551 -13.02 -35.16 -11.77
CA ASP A 551 -12.81 -34.46 -13.04
C ASP A 551 -13.84 -33.34 -13.24
N ALA A 552 -15.08 -33.54 -12.81
CA ALA A 552 -16.13 -32.53 -12.88
C ALA A 552 -15.88 -31.36 -11.92
N VAL A 553 -15.42 -31.61 -10.69
CA VAL A 553 -15.04 -30.57 -9.72
C VAL A 553 -13.88 -29.74 -10.26
N VAL A 554 -12.82 -30.39 -10.75
CA VAL A 554 -11.66 -29.69 -11.34
C VAL A 554 -12.06 -28.88 -12.57
N ALA A 555 -12.92 -29.44 -13.44
CA ALA A 555 -13.37 -28.74 -14.65
C ALA A 555 -14.33 -27.57 -14.35
N ALA A 556 -15.01 -27.58 -13.19
CA ALA A 556 -15.89 -26.52 -12.73
C ALA A 556 -15.18 -25.50 -11.80
N GLY A 557 -13.91 -25.73 -11.48
CA GLY A 557 -13.11 -24.80 -10.70
C GLY A 557 -12.98 -23.44 -11.38
N VAL A 558 -13.00 -22.38 -10.57
CA VAL A 558 -12.92 -20.99 -11.05
C VAL A 558 -11.79 -20.25 -10.37
N THR A 559 -11.41 -19.11 -10.91
CA THR A 559 -10.36 -18.25 -10.37
C THR A 559 -10.95 -16.92 -9.90
N LEU A 560 -10.82 -16.63 -8.61
CA LEU A 560 -10.95 -15.27 -8.09
C LEU A 560 -9.59 -14.57 -8.19
N THR A 561 -9.50 -13.52 -8.99
CA THR A 561 -8.32 -12.65 -9.08
C THR A 561 -8.60 -11.36 -8.33
N ILE A 562 -7.66 -10.93 -7.50
CA ILE A 562 -7.75 -9.66 -6.77
C ILE A 562 -6.56 -8.81 -7.20
N ARG A 563 -6.84 -7.62 -7.74
CA ARG A 563 -5.80 -6.68 -8.15
C ARG A 563 -5.08 -6.12 -6.92
N ALA A 564 -3.82 -5.71 -7.10
CA ALA A 564 -3.04 -5.05 -6.08
C ALA A 564 -3.77 -3.79 -5.55
N GLY A 565 -3.66 -3.52 -4.25
CA GLY A 565 -4.28 -2.37 -3.59
C GLY A 565 -5.80 -2.47 -3.40
N VAL A 566 -6.41 -3.62 -3.69
CA VAL A 566 -7.84 -3.83 -3.42
C VAL A 566 -8.05 -4.08 -1.92
N GLU A 567 -9.05 -3.38 -1.37
CA GLU A 567 -9.60 -3.58 -0.03
C GLU A 567 -10.82 -4.51 -0.12
N VAL A 568 -10.71 -5.69 0.50
CA VAL A 568 -11.79 -6.67 0.63
C VAL A 568 -12.28 -6.69 2.06
N LYS A 569 -13.35 -5.95 2.32
CA LYS A 569 -13.98 -5.87 3.64
C LYS A 569 -14.98 -6.99 3.84
N ALA A 570 -15.31 -7.29 5.08
CA ALA A 570 -16.31 -8.28 5.44
C ALA A 570 -17.31 -7.72 6.45
N PHE A 571 -18.58 -8.14 6.33
CA PHE A 571 -19.55 -7.99 7.41
C PHE A 571 -19.25 -8.99 8.54
N ASP A 572 -19.97 -8.88 9.65
CA ASP A 572 -19.77 -9.70 10.86
C ASP A 572 -20.00 -11.21 10.66
N ASP A 573 -20.69 -11.58 9.59
CA ASP A 573 -20.89 -12.97 9.16
C ASP A 573 -20.08 -13.34 7.90
N GLY A 574 -19.20 -12.45 7.45
CA GLY A 574 -18.42 -12.57 6.22
C GLY A 574 -17.30 -13.61 6.33
N VAL A 575 -17.18 -14.48 5.32
CA VAL A 575 -16.08 -15.46 5.20
C VAL A 575 -15.69 -15.61 3.74
N LEU A 576 -14.39 -15.67 3.43
CA LEU A 576 -13.93 -16.09 2.10
C LEU A 576 -13.51 -17.56 2.11
N LEU A 577 -14.26 -18.41 1.40
CA LEU A 577 -13.94 -19.84 1.26
C LEU A 577 -13.57 -20.19 -0.18
N VAL A 578 -12.29 -20.49 -0.42
CA VAL A 578 -11.77 -20.94 -1.71
C VAL A 578 -11.82 -22.47 -1.75
N THR A 579 -12.74 -23.02 -2.53
CA THR A 579 -12.97 -24.47 -2.56
C THR A 579 -11.99 -25.20 -3.47
N ARG A 580 -11.67 -26.46 -3.16
CA ARG A 580 -10.75 -27.30 -3.95
C ARG A 580 -11.09 -27.33 -5.45
N GLY A 581 -10.05 -27.25 -6.29
CA GLY A 581 -10.18 -27.12 -7.75
C GLY A 581 -10.33 -25.67 -8.24
N SER A 582 -10.68 -24.74 -7.35
CA SER A 582 -10.70 -23.30 -7.62
C SER A 582 -9.40 -22.63 -7.16
N LYS A 583 -9.23 -21.36 -7.50
CA LYS A 583 -8.00 -20.60 -7.19
C LYS A 583 -8.29 -19.21 -6.65
N LEU A 584 -7.44 -18.77 -5.74
CA LEU A 584 -7.30 -17.38 -5.32
C LEU A 584 -5.99 -16.82 -5.88
N ILE A 585 -6.08 -15.78 -6.70
CA ILE A 585 -4.93 -15.02 -7.21
C ILE A 585 -4.97 -13.65 -6.54
N ALA A 586 -4.46 -13.58 -5.31
CA ALA A 586 -4.22 -12.36 -4.55
C ALA A 586 -2.72 -12.06 -4.60
N ASN A 587 -2.30 -11.31 -5.63
CA ASN A 587 -0.89 -11.02 -5.88
C ASN A 587 -0.67 -9.50 -5.86
N GLY A 588 -0.63 -8.95 -4.64
CA GLY A 588 -0.30 -7.56 -4.38
C GLY A 588 1.19 -7.27 -4.59
N SER A 589 1.61 -6.09 -4.15
CA SER A 589 3.01 -5.68 -4.11
C SER A 589 3.34 -4.98 -2.79
N SER A 590 4.63 -4.77 -2.49
CA SER A 590 5.01 -3.99 -1.31
C SER A 590 4.49 -2.56 -1.36
N ALA A 591 4.18 -2.03 -2.55
CA ALA A 591 3.62 -0.70 -2.80
C ALA A 591 2.09 -0.71 -3.03
N SER A 592 1.45 -1.90 -3.01
CA SER A 592 -0.01 -2.09 -3.11
C SER A 592 -0.40 -3.48 -2.65
N PRO A 593 -0.31 -3.75 -1.34
CA PRO A 593 -0.76 -5.01 -0.81
C PRO A 593 -2.29 -5.07 -0.89
N ILE A 594 -2.81 -6.29 -0.90
CA ILE A 594 -4.26 -6.54 -0.83
C ILE A 594 -4.61 -6.68 0.65
N THR A 595 -5.68 -6.04 1.10
CA THR A 595 -6.10 -6.12 2.51
C THR A 595 -7.45 -6.80 2.59
N PHE A 596 -7.55 -7.77 3.49
CA PHE A 596 -8.80 -8.34 3.98
C PHE A 596 -9.03 -7.85 5.40
N SER A 597 -10.20 -7.28 5.69
CA SER A 597 -10.51 -6.79 7.04
C SER A 597 -12.02 -6.78 7.33
N SER A 598 -12.36 -6.42 8.55
CA SER A 598 -13.69 -5.98 8.93
C SER A 598 -14.12 -4.73 8.15
N ILE A 599 -15.42 -4.40 8.19
CA ILE A 599 -15.97 -3.21 7.54
C ILE A 599 -15.61 -1.91 8.27
N ASP A 600 -15.27 -2.00 9.55
CA ASP A 600 -14.94 -0.85 10.37
C ASP A 600 -13.51 -0.34 10.08
N PRO A 601 -13.21 0.92 10.46
CA PRO A 601 -11.90 1.50 10.23
C PRO A 601 -10.98 1.24 11.42
N GLY A 602 -9.68 1.04 11.17
CA GLY A 602 -8.64 1.15 12.20
C GLY A 602 -7.78 -0.09 12.41
N TYR A 603 -8.23 -1.28 12.00
CA TYR A 603 -7.52 -2.54 12.23
C TYR A 603 -7.27 -2.84 13.71
N ASP A 604 -8.13 -2.37 14.63
CA ASP A 604 -7.95 -2.45 16.08
C ASP A 604 -8.90 -3.43 16.79
N GLY A 605 -9.76 -4.13 16.02
CA GLY A 605 -10.65 -5.19 16.46
C GLY A 605 -10.02 -6.60 16.50
N MET A 606 -10.82 -7.58 16.91
CA MET A 606 -10.50 -9.02 16.82
C MET A 606 -11.78 -9.83 16.64
N GLY A 607 -11.77 -10.85 15.78
CA GLY A 607 -12.89 -11.77 15.60
C GLY A 607 -14.13 -11.13 15.01
N GLU A 608 -13.94 -10.09 14.20
CA GLU A 608 -15.01 -9.28 13.64
C GLU A 608 -15.56 -9.83 12.34
N TRP A 609 -14.85 -10.76 11.72
CA TRP A 609 -15.29 -11.56 10.59
C TRP A 609 -14.57 -12.92 10.57
N GLY A 610 -14.91 -13.79 9.62
CA GLY A 610 -14.39 -15.15 9.57
C GLY A 610 -12.89 -15.26 9.36
N GLY A 611 -12.36 -14.64 8.31
CA GLY A 611 -11.03 -14.92 7.78
C GLY A 611 -11.07 -15.58 6.40
N VAL A 612 -9.90 -16.03 5.94
CA VAL A 612 -9.71 -16.63 4.61
C VAL A 612 -9.43 -18.12 4.73
N ILE A 613 -10.26 -18.96 4.09
CA ILE A 613 -10.11 -20.42 4.04
C ILE A 613 -9.74 -20.84 2.62
N VAL A 614 -8.68 -21.63 2.47
CA VAL A 614 -8.26 -22.20 1.18
C VAL A 614 -8.21 -23.73 1.27
N GLN A 615 -8.96 -24.38 0.41
CA GLN A 615 -9.00 -25.84 0.29
C GLN A 615 -8.26 -26.32 -0.96
N GLY A 616 -7.50 -27.39 -0.82
CA GLY A 616 -6.79 -28.05 -1.92
C GLY A 616 -7.04 -29.55 -2.02
N PHE A 617 -6.36 -30.16 -3.00
CA PHE A 617 -6.30 -31.59 -3.22
C PHE A 617 -5.00 -32.23 -2.70
N ALA A 618 -4.25 -31.55 -1.85
CA ALA A 618 -3.03 -32.12 -1.26
C ALA A 618 -3.35 -33.09 -0.10
N PRO A 619 -2.38 -33.95 0.26
CA PRO A 619 -2.55 -34.97 1.31
C PRO A 619 -2.95 -34.42 2.67
N GLN A 620 -3.88 -35.13 3.31
CA GLN A 620 -4.16 -35.06 4.74
C GLN A 620 -4.00 -36.46 5.31
N TYR A 621 -3.60 -36.56 6.58
CA TYR A 621 -3.39 -37.84 7.25
C TYR A 621 -4.23 -37.91 8.52
N GLY A 622 -4.97 -39.01 8.63
CA GLY A 622 -5.86 -39.22 9.76
C GLY A 622 -5.10 -39.58 11.03
N GLN A 623 -5.68 -39.15 12.15
CA GLN A 623 -5.22 -39.48 13.50
C GLN A 623 -5.08 -41.01 13.71
N GLY A 624 -4.19 -41.40 14.62
CA GLY A 624 -4.00 -42.76 15.11
C GLY A 624 -3.23 -43.66 14.14
N GLY A 625 -2.45 -43.06 13.23
CA GLY A 625 -1.77 -43.77 12.16
C GLY A 625 -2.74 -44.47 11.19
N THR A 626 -3.92 -43.90 10.99
CA THR A 626 -4.90 -44.41 10.02
C THR A 626 -4.43 -44.24 8.57
N GLY A 627 -3.41 -43.41 8.36
CA GLY A 627 -2.72 -43.18 7.09
C GLY A 627 -3.37 -42.06 6.29
N ALA A 628 -2.96 -41.95 5.02
CA ALA A 628 -3.50 -40.95 4.12
C ALA A 628 -5.02 -41.08 3.95
N CYS A 629 -5.71 -39.95 3.87
CA CYS A 629 -7.17 -39.89 3.74
C CYS A 629 -7.73 -40.49 2.44
N PHE A 630 -6.88 -40.74 1.44
CA PHE A 630 -7.27 -41.21 0.10
C PHE A 630 -6.98 -42.70 -0.13
N GLY A 631 -7.83 -43.35 -0.92
CA GLY A 631 -7.62 -44.72 -1.38
C GLY A 631 -6.54 -44.83 -2.46
N ALA A 632 -6.04 -46.06 -2.68
CA ALA A 632 -5.07 -46.33 -3.73
C ALA A 632 -5.63 -46.01 -5.12
N GLY A 633 -5.06 -45.00 -5.79
CA GLY A 633 -5.48 -44.53 -7.11
C GLY A 633 -6.56 -43.45 -7.10
N GLU A 634 -6.97 -42.97 -5.93
CA GLU A 634 -7.85 -41.82 -5.75
C GLU A 634 -7.03 -40.52 -5.66
N THR A 635 -7.53 -39.44 -6.26
CA THR A 635 -6.91 -38.11 -6.25
C THR A 635 -7.54 -37.15 -5.26
N TRP A 636 -8.60 -37.58 -4.57
CA TRP A 636 -9.39 -36.78 -3.64
C TRP A 636 -9.51 -37.49 -2.29
N CYS A 637 -9.80 -36.70 -1.26
CA CYS A 637 -10.30 -37.13 0.04
C CYS A 637 -11.65 -36.48 0.31
N ASN A 638 -12.30 -36.80 1.42
CA ASN A 638 -13.51 -36.11 1.86
C ASN A 638 -13.39 -35.82 3.36
N VAL A 639 -12.28 -35.17 3.74
CA VAL A 639 -12.06 -34.73 5.12
C VAL A 639 -12.95 -33.52 5.33
N LEU A 640 -13.71 -33.49 6.43
CA LEU A 640 -14.50 -32.31 6.78
C LEU A 640 -13.56 -31.26 7.34
N GLY A 641 -13.57 -30.06 6.76
CA GLY A 641 -12.80 -28.93 7.26
C GLY A 641 -13.42 -28.33 8.51
N GLU A 642 -12.54 -27.79 9.35
CA GLU A 642 -12.87 -26.93 10.48
C GLU A 642 -13.28 -25.52 10.02
N GLY A 643 -14.00 -24.78 10.87
CA GLY A 643 -14.52 -23.43 10.60
C GLY A 643 -16.02 -23.37 10.30
N GLY A 644 -16.78 -24.42 10.62
CA GLY A 644 -18.25 -24.45 10.52
C GLY A 644 -18.85 -25.33 9.43
N ASP A 645 -20.17 -25.57 9.52
CA ASP A 645 -20.94 -26.47 8.64
C ASP A 645 -20.92 -26.07 7.14
N PHE A 646 -20.40 -24.91 6.76
CA PHE A 646 -20.32 -24.50 5.35
C PHE A 646 -18.99 -24.88 4.68
N VAL A 647 -17.95 -25.22 5.46
CA VAL A 647 -16.59 -25.51 4.96
C VAL A 647 -16.53 -26.84 4.21
N GLN A 648 -17.13 -27.89 4.77
CA GLN A 648 -17.34 -29.19 4.11
C GLN A 648 -16.04 -29.86 3.63
N GLU A 649 -16.04 -30.58 2.49
CA GLU A 649 -14.98 -31.54 2.17
C GLU A 649 -13.71 -30.96 1.50
N TYR A 650 -12.54 -31.36 2.00
CA TYR A 650 -11.22 -31.04 1.42
C TYR A 650 -10.28 -32.27 1.30
N GLY A 651 -9.09 -32.02 0.74
CA GLY A 651 -7.97 -32.97 0.71
C GLY A 651 -7.94 -33.86 -0.53
N GLY A 652 -6.78 -34.52 -0.75
CA GLY A 652 -6.54 -35.42 -1.87
C GLY A 652 -5.15 -36.03 -1.85
N SER A 653 -4.65 -36.49 -2.99
CA SER A 653 -3.30 -37.10 -3.09
C SER A 653 -2.29 -36.28 -3.89
N ILE A 654 -2.65 -35.05 -4.25
CA ILE A 654 -1.89 -34.21 -5.19
C ILE A 654 -1.04 -33.23 -4.39
N THR A 655 0.19 -33.64 -4.04
CA THR A 655 1.15 -32.77 -3.32
C THR A 655 1.39 -31.46 -4.07
N ALA A 656 1.46 -31.50 -5.40
CA ALA A 656 1.69 -30.32 -6.24
C ALA A 656 0.40 -29.55 -6.59
N ASP A 657 -0.70 -29.75 -5.85
CA ASP A 657 -1.93 -29.01 -6.08
C ASP A 657 -1.68 -27.49 -5.99
N ASN A 658 -2.41 -26.72 -6.79
CA ASN A 658 -2.20 -25.29 -6.95
C ASN A 658 -3.51 -24.54 -6.77
N SER A 659 -3.71 -24.03 -5.56
CA SER A 659 -4.86 -23.21 -5.15
C SER A 659 -4.63 -21.71 -5.42
N GLY A 660 -3.51 -21.32 -6.04
CA GLY A 660 -3.25 -19.97 -6.52
C GLY A 660 -2.03 -19.27 -5.89
N ILE A 661 -2.18 -17.96 -5.65
CA ILE A 661 -1.13 -17.05 -5.16
C ILE A 661 -1.72 -16.19 -4.05
N ILE A 662 -1.03 -16.13 -2.92
CA ILE A 662 -1.28 -15.20 -1.80
C ILE A 662 0.04 -14.48 -1.55
N ARG A 663 0.19 -13.26 -2.06
CA ARG A 663 1.41 -12.48 -1.94
C ARG A 663 1.17 -11.00 -1.71
N TYR A 664 1.88 -10.41 -0.74
CA TYR A 664 1.63 -9.06 -0.22
C TYR A 664 0.16 -8.91 0.15
N VAL A 665 -0.28 -9.77 1.07
CA VAL A 665 -1.66 -9.84 1.56
C VAL A 665 -1.67 -9.55 3.05
N ARG A 666 -2.55 -8.65 3.47
CA ARG A 666 -2.84 -8.33 4.87
C ARG A 666 -4.20 -8.92 5.22
N ILE A 667 -4.31 -9.59 6.36
CA ILE A 667 -5.57 -10.11 6.90
C ILE A 667 -5.68 -9.57 8.32
N ALA A 668 -6.64 -8.71 8.57
CA ALA A 668 -6.84 -8.06 9.86
C ALA A 668 -8.18 -8.49 10.47
N GLU A 669 -8.24 -8.58 11.80
CA GLU A 669 -9.48 -8.65 12.60
C GLU A 669 -10.35 -9.90 12.33
N GLY A 670 -9.78 -10.92 11.70
CA GLY A 670 -10.46 -12.21 11.49
C GLY A 670 -10.59 -13.00 12.80
N GLY A 671 -11.04 -14.26 12.71
CA GLY A 671 -11.12 -15.13 13.89
C GLY A 671 -12.54 -15.38 14.36
N LEU A 672 -13.40 -16.05 13.58
CA LEU A 672 -14.79 -16.31 14.01
C LEU A 672 -14.93 -17.67 14.70
N ILE A 673 -15.46 -17.66 15.92
CA ILE A 673 -15.82 -18.87 16.67
C ILE A 673 -17.14 -19.45 16.16
N ALA A 674 -17.10 -20.47 15.30
CA ALA A 674 -18.28 -21.13 14.73
C ALA A 674 -18.92 -22.16 15.69
N GLY A 675 -18.18 -22.64 16.68
CA GLY A 675 -18.61 -23.52 17.77
C GLY A 675 -17.46 -23.82 18.73
N PRO A 676 -17.65 -24.61 19.79
CA PRO A 676 -16.54 -25.03 20.65
C PRO A 676 -15.55 -25.90 19.86
N ASN A 677 -14.28 -25.52 19.80
CA ASN A 677 -13.23 -26.21 19.04
C ASN A 677 -13.63 -26.35 17.56
N ASN A 678 -14.13 -25.25 17.01
CA ASN A 678 -14.53 -25.11 15.62
C ASN A 678 -14.50 -23.61 15.28
N GLU A 679 -13.30 -23.12 15.03
CA GLU A 679 -13.01 -21.72 14.81
C GLU A 679 -12.47 -21.48 13.37
N ILE A 680 -12.47 -20.22 12.91
CA ILE A 680 -11.91 -19.84 11.62
C ILE A 680 -10.71 -18.94 11.88
N ASN A 681 -9.55 -19.32 11.35
CA ASN A 681 -8.30 -18.57 11.50
C ASN A 681 -8.19 -17.38 10.56
N GLY A 682 -7.17 -16.55 10.75
CA GLY A 682 -6.86 -15.47 9.81
C GLY A 682 -6.61 -16.03 8.41
N LEU A 683 -5.71 -17.00 8.30
CA LEU A 683 -5.50 -17.80 7.10
C LEU A 683 -5.55 -19.31 7.40
N THR A 684 -6.63 -19.96 6.98
CA THR A 684 -6.82 -21.40 7.11
C THR A 684 -6.42 -22.15 5.83
N LEU A 685 -5.48 -23.10 5.92
CA LEU A 685 -4.92 -23.84 4.80
C LEU A 685 -5.24 -25.34 4.92
N GLN A 686 -6.33 -25.75 4.27
CA GLN A 686 -6.86 -27.12 4.32
C GLN A 686 -6.41 -27.94 3.12
N GLY A 687 -5.41 -28.83 3.31
CA GLY A 687 -4.90 -29.71 2.26
C GLY A 687 -4.36 -28.93 1.05
N VAL A 688 -3.68 -27.80 1.28
CA VAL A 688 -3.15 -26.94 0.21
C VAL A 688 -1.81 -27.47 -0.31
N GLY A 689 -1.69 -27.59 -1.63
CA GLY A 689 -0.50 -28.14 -2.28
C GLY A 689 0.65 -27.16 -2.44
N HIS A 690 1.85 -27.69 -2.64
CA HIS A 690 3.08 -26.91 -2.83
C HIS A 690 3.17 -26.24 -4.21
N GLY A 691 2.17 -26.42 -5.08
CA GLY A 691 2.00 -25.64 -6.29
C GLY A 691 1.43 -24.25 -6.04
N THR A 692 0.91 -24.01 -4.83
CA THR A 692 0.40 -22.72 -4.33
C THR A 692 1.56 -21.87 -3.81
N LEU A 693 1.56 -20.57 -4.12
CA LEU A 693 2.53 -19.61 -3.62
C LEU A 693 1.94 -18.82 -2.46
N VAL A 694 2.58 -18.87 -1.29
CA VAL A 694 2.24 -18.05 -0.13
C VAL A 694 3.51 -17.34 0.37
N ASP A 695 3.54 -16.02 0.30
CA ASP A 695 4.76 -15.24 0.50
C ASP A 695 4.44 -13.77 0.81
N TYR A 696 5.03 -13.15 1.82
CA TYR A 696 4.65 -11.81 2.30
C TYR A 696 3.17 -11.75 2.69
N VAL A 697 2.81 -12.48 3.74
CA VAL A 697 1.47 -12.46 4.33
C VAL A 697 1.54 -11.86 5.72
N GLN A 698 0.65 -10.91 6.03
CA GLN A 698 0.44 -10.42 7.38
C GLN A 698 -0.91 -10.92 7.90
N VAL A 699 -0.91 -11.39 9.16
CA VAL A 699 -2.14 -11.59 9.93
C VAL A 699 -2.06 -10.75 11.20
N HIS A 700 -3.05 -9.90 11.40
CA HIS A 700 -3.09 -8.93 12.49
C HIS A 700 -4.39 -9.00 13.28
N GLY A 701 -4.29 -9.02 14.61
CA GLY A 701 -5.45 -8.94 15.49
C GLY A 701 -6.48 -10.06 15.23
N ASN A 702 -6.03 -11.25 14.81
CA ASN A 702 -6.94 -12.37 14.64
C ASN A 702 -7.36 -12.90 16.02
N GLN A 703 -8.66 -13.17 16.22
CA GLN A 703 -9.14 -13.73 17.49
C GLN A 703 -8.71 -15.20 17.68
N ASP A 704 -8.38 -15.90 16.62
CA ASP A 704 -7.88 -17.28 16.66
C ASP A 704 -6.47 -17.32 16.06
N ASP A 705 -6.05 -18.44 15.46
CA ASP A 705 -4.71 -18.55 14.92
C ASP A 705 -4.39 -17.56 13.80
N GLY A 706 -3.13 -17.17 13.71
CA GLY A 706 -2.62 -16.37 12.61
C GLY A 706 -2.74 -17.14 11.28
N ILE A 707 -1.96 -18.21 11.15
CA ILE A 707 -2.02 -19.14 10.01
C ILE A 707 -2.07 -20.56 10.55
N GLU A 708 -3.08 -21.31 10.11
CA GLU A 708 -3.23 -22.72 10.48
C GLU A 708 -3.24 -23.64 9.25
N TRP A 709 -2.53 -24.77 9.36
CA TRP A 709 -2.51 -25.82 8.35
C TRP A 709 -3.15 -27.11 8.85
N PHE A 710 -4.18 -27.54 8.12
CA PHE A 710 -4.78 -28.87 8.25
C PHE A 710 -4.28 -29.76 7.11
N GLY A 711 -3.19 -30.47 7.36
CA GLY A 711 -2.50 -31.24 6.33
C GLY A 711 -1.92 -30.37 5.20
N GLY A 712 -1.63 -31.00 4.06
CA GLY A 712 -1.11 -30.34 2.86
C GLY A 712 0.41 -30.22 2.82
N THR A 713 0.90 -29.49 1.82
CA THR A 713 2.34 -29.36 1.53
C THR A 713 2.79 -27.95 1.17
N VAL A 714 1.91 -26.94 1.26
CA VAL A 714 2.26 -25.56 0.89
C VAL A 714 3.39 -25.01 1.76
N ASN A 715 4.28 -24.21 1.17
CA ASN A 715 5.37 -23.53 1.89
C ASN A 715 5.02 -22.05 2.08
N VAL A 716 5.54 -21.42 3.14
CA VAL A 716 5.45 -19.96 3.37
C VAL A 716 6.86 -19.37 3.47
N THR A 717 7.12 -18.26 2.79
CA THR A 717 8.48 -17.66 2.78
C THR A 717 8.62 -16.38 3.59
N HIS A 718 7.55 -15.58 3.78
CA HIS A 718 7.56 -14.45 4.71
C HIS A 718 6.19 -14.33 5.37
N ALA A 719 6.17 -14.26 6.70
CA ALA A 719 4.95 -14.12 7.50
C ALA A 719 5.14 -13.07 8.62
N LEU A 720 4.27 -12.07 8.67
CA LEU A 720 4.21 -11.10 9.76
C LEU A 720 2.96 -11.36 10.59
N LEU A 721 3.12 -11.73 11.86
CA LEU A 721 2.03 -12.19 12.70
C LEU A 721 2.02 -11.35 13.97
N THR A 722 0.97 -10.56 14.15
CA THR A 722 0.98 -9.43 15.09
C THR A 722 -0.33 -9.38 15.85
N GLY A 723 -0.27 -9.46 17.18
CA GLY A 723 -1.44 -9.28 18.03
C GLY A 723 -2.50 -10.38 17.93
N ASN A 724 -2.25 -11.52 17.28
CA ASN A 724 -3.20 -12.63 17.24
C ASN A 724 -3.42 -13.20 18.65
N ASP A 725 -4.67 -13.52 18.99
CA ASP A 725 -5.10 -13.88 20.35
C ASP A 725 -4.86 -15.36 20.69
N ASP A 726 -4.76 -16.24 19.69
CA ASP A 726 -4.35 -17.65 19.86
C ASP A 726 -2.97 -17.94 19.24
N ASP A 727 -2.74 -19.04 18.52
CA ASP A 727 -1.42 -19.43 18.03
C ASP A 727 -1.07 -18.72 16.71
N ASP A 728 0.12 -18.14 16.60
CA ASP A 728 0.46 -17.42 15.36
C ASP A 728 0.70 -18.37 14.17
N ILE A 729 1.38 -19.49 14.42
CA ILE A 729 1.59 -20.59 13.47
C ILE A 729 1.13 -21.88 14.13
N ASP A 730 0.08 -22.51 13.62
CA ASP A 730 -0.32 -23.86 14.00
C ASP A 730 -0.32 -24.79 12.78
N PHE A 731 0.26 -25.99 12.90
CA PHE A 731 -0.02 -27.03 11.92
C PHE A 731 -0.24 -28.39 12.55
N ASP A 732 -1.14 -29.13 11.91
CA ASP A 732 -1.46 -30.49 12.27
C ASP A 732 -1.86 -31.39 11.07
N GLU A 733 -2.54 -32.50 11.37
CA GLU A 733 -3.18 -33.39 10.37
C GLU A 733 -2.28 -33.86 9.21
N GLY A 734 -0.98 -33.99 9.48
CA GLY A 734 0.00 -34.50 8.55
C GLY A 734 0.56 -33.46 7.58
N TYR A 735 0.54 -32.18 7.95
CA TYR A 735 1.22 -31.12 7.19
C TYR A 735 2.69 -31.48 6.93
N GLN A 736 3.14 -31.26 5.69
CA GLN A 736 4.51 -31.48 5.25
C GLN A 736 5.04 -30.29 4.43
N GLY A 737 5.63 -29.29 5.09
CA GLY A 737 6.14 -28.12 4.40
C GLY A 737 7.26 -27.35 5.09
N ASN A 738 7.51 -26.15 4.57
CA ASN A 738 8.66 -25.32 4.91
C ASN A 738 8.23 -23.89 5.16
N ILE A 739 8.77 -23.27 6.22
CA ILE A 739 8.49 -21.88 6.62
C ILE A 739 9.81 -21.13 6.79
N GLN A 740 10.01 -20.00 6.11
CA GLN A 740 11.14 -19.09 6.35
C GLN A 740 10.63 -17.68 6.70
N TYR A 741 11.45 -16.88 7.41
CA TYR A 741 11.21 -15.47 7.74
C TYR A 741 9.83 -15.17 8.36
N ALA A 742 9.63 -15.59 9.61
CA ALA A 742 8.44 -15.20 10.36
C ALA A 742 8.78 -14.27 11.54
N LEU A 743 8.15 -13.10 11.60
CA LEU A 743 8.18 -12.22 12.76
C LEU A 743 6.85 -12.32 13.49
N ILE A 744 6.89 -12.74 14.74
CA ILE A 744 5.73 -13.00 15.59
C ILE A 744 5.79 -12.09 16.80
N ILE A 745 4.75 -11.28 17.01
CA ILE A 745 4.64 -10.34 18.12
C ILE A 745 3.27 -10.50 18.79
N LYS A 746 3.23 -11.09 19.99
CA LYS A 746 2.00 -11.18 20.79
C LYS A 746 1.59 -9.80 21.30
N ASN A 747 0.34 -9.65 21.69
CA ASN A 747 -0.20 -8.39 22.22
C ASN A 747 0.64 -7.84 23.39
N GLN A 748 1.32 -6.70 23.14
CA GLN A 748 2.21 -6.01 24.08
C GLN A 748 1.46 -5.04 25.02
N THR A 749 0.14 -4.90 24.89
CA THR A 749 -0.65 -3.95 25.67
C THR A 749 -0.56 -4.28 27.16
N ALA A 750 -0.19 -3.29 27.95
CA ALA A 750 0.04 -3.46 29.38
C ALA A 750 -1.19 -4.04 30.10
N GLY A 751 -1.04 -5.23 30.70
CA GLY A 751 -2.09 -5.95 31.39
C GLY A 751 -3.14 -6.60 30.49
N ALA A 752 -2.86 -6.76 29.20
CA ALA A 752 -3.71 -7.54 28.29
C ALA A 752 -3.87 -8.98 28.80
N VAL A 753 -5.03 -9.54 28.51
CA VAL A 753 -5.37 -10.95 28.72
C VAL A 753 -5.99 -11.48 27.43
N PRO A 754 -5.90 -12.78 27.14
CA PRO A 754 -6.58 -13.35 25.98
C PRO A 754 -8.09 -13.11 26.06
N VAL A 755 -8.71 -12.81 24.92
CA VAL A 755 -10.13 -12.47 24.82
C VAL A 755 -10.98 -13.72 24.57
N GLY A 756 -10.44 -14.72 23.86
CA GLY A 756 -11.04 -16.03 23.63
C GLY A 756 -10.79 -17.06 24.73
N SER A 757 -11.16 -18.33 24.47
CA SER A 757 -10.79 -19.48 25.31
C SER A 757 -9.45 -20.07 24.83
N ASN A 758 -8.51 -19.18 24.58
CA ASN A 758 -7.36 -19.42 23.72
C ASN A 758 -6.09 -19.62 24.55
N ASP A 759 -5.05 -20.19 23.96
CA ASP A 759 -3.79 -20.46 24.63
C ASP A 759 -2.56 -19.89 23.91
N PRO A 760 -2.49 -18.54 23.78
CA PRO A 760 -1.61 -17.84 22.86
C PRO A 760 -0.13 -18.21 22.98
N ARG A 761 0.37 -18.98 22.02
CA ARG A 761 1.80 -19.16 21.74
C ARG A 761 2.16 -18.48 20.43
N GLY A 762 3.46 -18.51 20.13
CA GLY A 762 3.93 -18.11 18.80
C GLY A 762 3.89 -19.27 17.81
N ILE A 763 4.17 -20.49 18.26
CA ILE A 763 4.12 -21.68 17.40
C ILE A 763 3.50 -22.85 18.17
N GLU A 764 2.48 -23.47 17.57
CA GLU A 764 1.98 -24.79 17.95
C GLU A 764 2.24 -25.79 16.83
N LEU A 765 2.89 -26.90 17.15
CA LEU A 765 3.08 -28.00 16.21
C LEU A 765 2.46 -29.25 16.80
N ASN A 766 1.39 -29.73 16.18
CA ASN A 766 0.57 -30.79 16.73
C ASN A 766 0.49 -32.01 15.79
N SER A 767 0.79 -33.18 16.34
CA SER A 767 0.55 -34.46 15.63
C SER A 767 -0.61 -35.23 16.24
N SER A 768 -1.42 -34.66 17.14
CA SER A 768 -2.37 -35.34 18.03
C SER A 768 -1.70 -36.17 19.14
N ASP A 769 -2.22 -36.04 20.36
CA ASP A 769 -1.66 -36.70 21.55
C ASP A 769 -1.94 -38.21 21.56
N ALA A 770 -3.22 -38.57 21.71
CA ALA A 770 -3.68 -39.93 21.90
C ALA A 770 -3.65 -40.75 20.60
N ASP A 771 -3.87 -40.08 19.47
CA ASP A 771 -4.02 -40.68 18.15
C ASP A 771 -3.07 -39.98 17.18
N TYR A 772 -1.76 -40.16 17.41
CA TYR A 772 -0.76 -39.40 16.67
C TYR A 772 -0.76 -39.66 15.15
N THR A 773 -0.42 -38.63 14.39
CA THR A 773 -0.25 -38.59 12.94
C THR A 773 1.25 -38.51 12.63
N PRO A 774 1.92 -39.64 12.33
CA PRO A 774 3.37 -39.68 12.12
C PRO A 774 3.88 -38.86 10.94
N GLU A 775 2.98 -38.49 10.03
CA GLU A 775 3.31 -37.77 8.81
C GLU A 775 3.44 -36.26 9.00
N THR A 776 3.06 -35.68 10.14
CA THR A 776 3.23 -34.23 10.38
C THR A 776 4.72 -33.94 10.56
N ALA A 777 5.27 -33.14 9.64
CA ALA A 777 6.67 -32.76 9.68
C ALA A 777 6.92 -31.39 9.03
N GLY A 778 7.78 -30.58 9.63
CA GLY A 778 8.08 -29.24 9.13
C GLY A 778 9.54 -28.83 9.31
N VAL A 779 10.04 -28.00 8.40
CA VAL A 779 11.30 -27.27 8.60
C VAL A 779 11.00 -25.78 8.64
N ILE A 780 11.44 -25.13 9.71
CA ILE A 780 11.21 -23.72 9.99
C ILE A 780 12.57 -23.02 10.11
N ALA A 781 12.73 -21.84 9.52
CA ALA A 781 13.98 -21.10 9.63
C ALA A 781 13.77 -19.58 9.75
N ASN A 782 14.70 -18.89 10.43
CA ASN A 782 14.69 -17.43 10.53
C ASN A 782 13.39 -16.89 11.14
N VAL A 783 13.04 -17.38 12.33
CA VAL A 783 11.84 -16.93 13.06
C VAL A 783 12.22 -16.14 14.30
N THR A 784 11.52 -15.05 14.57
CA THR A 784 11.63 -14.29 15.83
C THR A 784 10.27 -14.24 16.50
N ILE A 785 10.18 -14.81 17.71
CA ILE A 785 8.96 -14.84 18.50
C ILE A 785 9.12 -13.93 19.72
N ILE A 786 8.21 -12.98 19.85
CA ILE A 786 8.18 -11.99 20.92
C ILE A 786 6.87 -12.17 21.68
N GLY A 787 6.97 -12.72 22.89
CA GLY A 787 5.86 -12.85 23.82
C GLY A 787 5.37 -11.49 24.33
N GLY A 788 4.17 -11.46 24.90
CA GLY A 788 3.50 -10.24 25.34
C GLY A 788 2.60 -10.51 26.55
N ASP A 789 1.96 -9.46 27.06
CA ASP A 789 1.22 -9.51 28.32
C ASP A 789 0.04 -10.49 28.26
N ALA A 790 -0.65 -10.61 27.12
CA ALA A 790 -1.73 -11.58 26.93
C ALA A 790 -1.24 -13.03 27.16
N ALA A 791 -0.18 -13.44 26.45
CA ALA A 791 0.41 -14.78 26.60
C ALA A 791 0.96 -15.05 28.01
N ASN A 792 1.63 -14.05 28.60
CA ASN A 792 2.20 -14.18 29.93
C ASN A 792 1.11 -14.27 31.02
N SER A 793 -0.02 -13.58 30.84
CA SER A 793 -1.15 -13.65 31.78
C SER A 793 -1.80 -15.05 31.82
N ALA A 794 -1.80 -15.76 30.70
CA ALA A 794 -2.26 -17.15 30.57
C ALA A 794 -1.22 -18.17 31.07
N GLY A 795 0.04 -17.76 31.22
CA GLY A 795 1.14 -18.65 31.61
C GLY A 795 1.58 -19.57 30.46
N GLU A 796 1.42 -19.10 29.22
CA GLU A 796 1.75 -19.84 28.01
C GLU A 796 3.23 -19.73 27.62
N PHE A 797 3.59 -20.40 26.52
CA PHE A 797 4.96 -20.65 26.10
C PHE A 797 5.25 -20.01 24.75
N GLY A 798 6.52 -19.81 24.43
CA GLY A 798 6.89 -19.39 23.08
C GLY A 798 6.50 -20.39 22.00
N MET A 799 6.69 -21.68 22.28
CA MET A 799 6.31 -22.78 21.38
C MET A 799 5.75 -23.97 22.15
N ARG A 800 4.73 -24.63 21.59
CA ARG A 800 4.24 -25.94 22.04
C ARG A 800 4.40 -26.97 20.94
N LEU A 801 5.16 -28.02 21.22
CA LEU A 801 5.56 -29.03 20.22
C LEU A 801 5.15 -30.40 20.75
N ARG A 802 4.14 -31.05 20.14
CA ARG A 802 3.48 -32.23 20.74
C ARG A 802 3.10 -33.34 19.75
N GLY A 803 2.65 -34.46 20.31
CA GLY A 803 2.06 -35.55 19.53
C GLY A 803 3.07 -36.36 18.71
N SER A 804 4.37 -36.35 19.03
CA SER A 804 5.43 -36.95 18.19
C SER A 804 5.67 -36.24 16.85
N VAL A 805 5.33 -34.95 16.75
CA VAL A 805 5.65 -34.14 15.57
C VAL A 805 7.16 -34.11 15.30
N THR A 806 7.54 -34.21 14.03
CA THR A 806 8.95 -34.13 13.60
C THR A 806 9.26 -32.77 13.01
N ALA A 807 10.01 -31.93 13.73
CA ALA A 807 10.34 -30.60 13.24
C ALA A 807 11.82 -30.25 13.38
N ALA A 808 12.32 -29.43 12.46
CA ALA A 808 13.63 -28.82 12.54
C ALA A 808 13.53 -27.29 12.43
N ILE A 809 14.03 -26.58 13.43
CA ILE A 809 13.97 -25.13 13.56
C ILE A 809 15.39 -24.58 13.53
N TYR A 810 15.67 -23.66 12.60
CA TYR A 810 16.99 -23.11 12.34
C TYR A 810 17.01 -21.59 12.49
N ASN A 811 18.10 -21.04 13.03
CA ASN A 811 18.35 -19.61 13.04
C ASN A 811 17.17 -18.81 13.62
N SER A 812 16.56 -19.31 14.70
CA SER A 812 15.35 -18.71 15.29
C SER A 812 15.55 -18.30 16.73
N ALA A 813 14.69 -17.42 17.23
CA ALA A 813 14.78 -16.89 18.58
C ALA A 813 13.40 -16.73 19.23
N VAL A 814 13.37 -16.89 20.56
CA VAL A 814 12.19 -16.66 21.39
C VAL A 814 12.56 -15.77 22.57
N THR A 815 11.81 -14.69 22.76
CA THR A 815 11.92 -13.76 23.90
C THR A 815 10.54 -13.33 24.39
N GLY A 816 10.46 -12.68 25.55
CA GLY A 816 9.23 -12.07 26.06
C GLY A 816 8.25 -13.04 26.74
N TYR A 817 8.63 -14.29 27.02
CA TYR A 817 7.80 -15.26 27.74
C TYR A 817 8.30 -15.51 29.17
N ASP A 818 7.37 -15.45 30.13
CA ASP A 818 7.66 -15.61 31.56
C ASP A 818 7.93 -17.07 31.98
N VAL A 819 7.50 -18.06 31.17
CA VAL A 819 7.54 -19.48 31.54
C VAL A 819 8.69 -20.25 30.89
N THR A 820 8.68 -20.38 29.56
CA THR A 820 9.68 -21.15 28.80
C THR A 820 9.67 -20.74 27.33
N CYS A 821 10.79 -20.91 26.64
CA CYS A 821 10.85 -20.71 25.19
C CYS A 821 10.10 -21.82 24.44
N ALA A 822 10.14 -23.06 24.94
CA ALA A 822 9.35 -24.14 24.37
C ALA A 822 8.92 -25.17 25.41
N ARG A 823 7.80 -25.83 25.14
CA ARG A 823 7.33 -27.04 25.81
C ARG A 823 7.27 -28.16 24.78
N ILE A 824 7.95 -29.27 25.06
CA ILE A 824 8.02 -30.43 24.17
C ILE A 824 7.37 -31.62 24.87
N ASP A 825 6.28 -32.14 24.31
CA ASP A 825 5.56 -33.30 24.85
C ASP A 825 5.65 -34.48 23.87
N ASP A 826 6.19 -35.61 24.34
CA ASP A 826 6.08 -36.91 23.67
C ASP A 826 4.62 -37.36 23.53
N SER A 827 4.34 -38.39 22.72
CA SER A 827 2.98 -38.96 22.65
C SER A 827 2.55 -39.46 24.05
N ASN A 828 1.61 -38.78 24.70
CA ASN A 828 1.13 -39.13 26.04
C ASN A 828 -0.36 -39.48 26.00
N HIS A 829 -0.68 -40.76 25.84
CA HIS A 829 -2.04 -41.24 25.60
C HIS A 829 -2.93 -41.36 26.86
N ASP A 830 -2.37 -41.45 28.08
CA ASP A 830 -3.17 -41.78 29.28
C ASP A 830 -2.63 -41.26 30.62
N ALA A 831 -1.54 -40.47 30.60
CA ALA A 831 -0.79 -40.07 31.80
C ALA A 831 -0.33 -41.27 32.68
N ASP A 832 -0.33 -42.48 32.14
CA ASP A 832 0.22 -43.67 32.77
C ASP A 832 1.71 -43.76 32.45
N GLY A 833 2.55 -43.74 33.48
CA GLY A 833 4.00 -43.94 33.34
C GLY A 833 4.41 -45.34 32.87
N THR A 834 3.46 -46.23 32.53
CA THR A 834 3.72 -47.59 32.05
C THR A 834 3.51 -47.80 30.53
N THR A 835 2.84 -46.88 29.84
CA THR A 835 2.68 -46.92 28.37
C THR A 835 3.94 -46.38 27.69
N ALA A 836 4.41 -47.05 26.64
CA ALA A 836 5.60 -46.61 25.91
C ALA A 836 5.28 -45.32 25.14
N LYS A 837 6.03 -44.26 25.43
CA LYS A 837 5.94 -42.98 24.73
C LYS A 837 6.77 -43.01 23.45
N LEU A 838 6.28 -42.34 22.42
CA LEU A 838 7.05 -42.01 21.23
C LEU A 838 7.62 -40.61 21.41
N ASP A 839 8.92 -40.50 21.16
CA ASP A 839 9.64 -39.23 21.28
C ASP A 839 9.08 -38.20 20.29
N THR A 840 9.05 -36.93 20.68
CA THR A 840 8.80 -35.79 19.78
C THR A 840 10.15 -35.21 19.31
N PRO A 841 10.67 -35.60 18.12
CA PRO A 841 12.03 -35.27 17.72
C PRO A 841 12.14 -33.84 17.18
N ILE A 842 12.48 -32.91 18.07
CA ILE A 842 12.71 -31.50 17.72
C ILE A 842 14.20 -31.20 17.54
N THR A 843 14.58 -30.80 16.33
CA THR A 843 15.93 -30.28 16.04
C THR A 843 15.94 -28.77 16.16
N LEU A 844 16.76 -28.22 17.05
CA LEU A 844 16.99 -26.77 17.15
C LEU A 844 18.44 -26.46 16.78
N ASN A 845 18.68 -25.63 15.77
CA ASN A 845 20.03 -25.26 15.37
C ASN A 845 20.17 -23.73 15.27
N ASN A 846 21.13 -23.16 15.98
CA ASN A 846 21.30 -21.72 16.14
C ASN A 846 20.01 -21.11 16.73
N PHE A 847 19.61 -21.60 17.89
CA PHE A 847 18.38 -21.17 18.56
C PHE A 847 18.71 -20.30 19.78
N LEU A 848 18.21 -19.07 19.80
CA LEU A 848 18.32 -18.17 20.95
C LEU A 848 17.07 -18.26 21.82
N CYS A 849 17.27 -18.40 23.13
CA CYS A 849 16.20 -18.45 24.11
C CYS A 849 16.44 -17.42 25.21
N ASP A 850 15.52 -16.46 25.31
CA ASP A 850 15.45 -15.50 26.40
C ASP A 850 14.25 -15.83 27.27
N THR A 851 14.50 -16.45 28.42
CA THR A 851 13.45 -16.81 29.37
C THR A 851 13.88 -16.55 30.80
N ALA A 852 12.92 -16.17 31.64
CA ALA A 852 13.12 -16.10 33.09
C ALA A 852 13.15 -17.49 33.75
N GLY A 853 12.60 -18.51 33.08
CA GLY A 853 12.44 -19.89 33.57
C GLY A 853 13.53 -20.85 33.10
N VAL A 854 13.10 -22.04 32.66
CA VAL A 854 13.97 -23.00 31.94
C VAL A 854 13.69 -22.87 30.45
N ALA A 855 14.68 -23.10 29.59
CA ALA A 855 14.50 -23.01 28.15
C ALA A 855 13.48 -24.02 27.57
N PHE A 856 13.37 -25.18 28.21
CA PHE A 856 12.51 -26.28 27.78
C PHE A 856 11.78 -26.91 28.97
N ASN A 857 10.47 -27.09 28.81
CA ASN A 857 9.64 -27.88 29.72
C ASN A 857 9.36 -29.28 29.15
N LYS A 858 9.23 -30.25 30.07
CA LYS A 858 8.92 -31.67 29.85
C LYS A 858 10.07 -32.48 29.24
N GLU A 859 10.30 -32.33 27.94
CA GLU A 859 11.37 -33.03 27.23
C GLU A 859 12.41 -32.04 26.67
N LEU A 860 13.59 -32.55 26.30
CA LEU A 860 14.65 -31.76 25.67
C LEU A 860 14.62 -31.95 24.15
N PRO A 861 15.07 -30.95 23.36
CA PRO A 861 15.31 -31.17 21.93
C PRO A 861 16.39 -32.25 21.73
N VAL A 862 16.50 -32.75 20.50
CA VAL A 862 17.47 -33.79 20.15
C VAL A 862 18.91 -33.37 20.53
N SER A 863 19.75 -34.34 20.90
CA SER A 863 21.08 -34.08 21.48
C SER A 863 22.07 -33.29 20.60
N SER A 864 21.79 -33.13 19.30
CA SER A 864 22.57 -32.31 18.37
C SER A 864 22.15 -30.84 18.36
N ALA A 865 21.16 -30.45 19.16
CA ALA A 865 20.65 -29.09 19.19
C ALA A 865 21.72 -28.07 19.67
N THR A 866 21.70 -26.88 19.07
CA THR A 866 22.57 -25.74 19.44
C THR A 866 21.70 -24.60 19.95
N VAL A 867 21.48 -24.62 21.27
CA VAL A 867 20.67 -23.63 21.99
C VAL A 867 21.59 -22.71 22.78
N ILE A 868 21.34 -21.40 22.72
CA ILE A 868 22.04 -20.37 23.48
C ILE A 868 20.99 -19.66 24.34
N GLU A 869 21.14 -19.76 25.66
CA GLU A 869 20.28 -19.07 26.63
C GLU A 869 20.92 -17.73 27.00
N GLU A 870 20.29 -16.63 26.59
CA GLU A 870 20.71 -15.27 26.92
C GLU A 870 19.58 -14.25 26.71
N THR A 871 19.73 -13.06 27.28
CA THR A 871 18.82 -11.95 27.00
C THR A 871 18.96 -11.51 25.54
N ILE A 872 17.85 -11.49 24.80
CA ILE A 872 17.81 -11.07 23.41
C ILE A 872 17.62 -9.54 23.35
N VAL A 873 18.41 -8.89 22.51
CA VAL A 873 18.37 -7.43 22.29
C VAL A 873 17.97 -7.17 20.85
N LEU A 874 16.83 -6.52 20.68
CA LEU A 874 16.26 -6.14 19.39
C LEU A 874 16.56 -4.67 19.09
N ASP A 875 16.79 -4.32 17.83
CA ASP A 875 16.78 -2.93 17.35
C ASP A 875 15.34 -2.47 17.01
N SER A 876 15.20 -1.28 16.43
CA SER A 876 13.89 -0.72 16.05
C SER A 876 13.22 -1.47 14.90
N ASP A 877 13.96 -2.29 14.16
CA ASP A 877 13.47 -3.09 13.04
C ASP A 877 13.26 -4.56 13.46
N TYR A 878 13.26 -4.82 14.78
CA TYR A 878 13.15 -6.14 15.38
C TYR A 878 14.25 -7.13 14.96
N ALA A 879 15.42 -6.62 14.52
CA ALA A 879 16.58 -7.46 14.26
C ALA A 879 17.35 -7.75 15.56
N ILE A 880 17.86 -8.98 15.68
CA ILE A 880 18.62 -9.39 16.86
C ILE A 880 20.06 -8.89 16.75
N THR A 881 20.46 -8.03 17.68
CA THR A 881 21.78 -7.37 17.70
C THR A 881 22.82 -8.08 18.58
N ASN A 882 22.44 -9.19 19.20
CA ASN A 882 23.36 -10.01 19.98
C ASN A 882 24.51 -10.53 19.11
N ALA A 883 25.73 -10.51 19.64
CA ALA A 883 26.89 -11.08 18.94
C ALA A 883 26.75 -12.59 18.64
N SER A 884 25.96 -13.31 19.45
CA SER A 884 25.61 -14.72 19.26
C SER A 884 24.69 -14.96 18.05
N ALA A 885 23.96 -13.91 17.63
CA ALA A 885 23.03 -13.97 16.50
C ALA A 885 23.79 -14.01 15.17
N THR A 886 25.06 -13.61 15.12
CA THR A 886 25.90 -13.78 13.93
C THR A 886 26.39 -15.22 13.82
N VAL A 887 25.87 -15.96 12.84
CA VAL A 887 26.17 -17.38 12.63
C VAL A 887 26.80 -17.63 11.26
N ALA A 888 27.38 -18.81 11.08
CA ALA A 888 27.86 -19.20 9.76
C ALA A 888 26.67 -19.55 8.86
N ALA A 889 26.65 -19.00 7.65
CA ALA A 889 25.67 -19.36 6.65
C ALA A 889 25.81 -20.85 6.28
N THR A 890 24.76 -21.64 6.52
CA THR A 890 24.72 -23.08 6.24
C THR A 890 23.51 -23.43 5.40
N VAL A 891 23.66 -24.43 4.53
CA VAL A 891 22.54 -25.01 3.78
C VAL A 891 21.62 -25.74 4.76
N ILE A 892 20.37 -25.28 4.85
CA ILE A 892 19.29 -25.94 5.58
C ILE A 892 18.65 -26.97 4.66
N THR A 893 18.46 -28.20 5.15
CA THR A 893 17.76 -29.24 4.39
C THR A 893 16.26 -29.07 4.60
N ALA A 894 15.55 -28.78 3.51
CA ALA A 894 14.10 -28.64 3.54
C ALA A 894 13.38 -29.97 3.80
N GLN A 895 12.17 -29.88 4.35
CA GLN A 895 11.20 -30.97 4.31
C GLN A 895 10.91 -31.29 2.85
N ASP A 896 11.17 -32.53 2.44
CA ASP A 896 10.91 -32.97 1.07
C ASP A 896 9.41 -33.21 0.87
N ASN A 897 8.76 -32.18 0.36
CA ASN A 897 7.35 -32.22 -0.03
C ASN A 897 7.17 -32.22 -1.56
N GLY A 898 8.25 -32.43 -2.32
CA GLY A 898 8.23 -32.41 -3.79
C GLY A 898 8.34 -31.03 -4.45
N SER A 899 8.37 -29.94 -3.68
CA SER A 899 8.46 -28.57 -4.21
C SER A 899 9.86 -28.18 -4.71
N GLY A 900 10.90 -28.84 -4.21
CA GLY A 900 12.28 -28.39 -4.41
C GLY A 900 12.60 -27.07 -3.69
N PHE A 901 11.85 -26.72 -2.65
CA PHE A 901 12.07 -25.54 -1.82
C PHE A 901 13.52 -25.47 -1.33
N VAL A 902 14.12 -24.27 -1.44
CA VAL A 902 15.47 -23.99 -1.00
C VAL A 902 15.40 -22.83 -0.04
N PHE A 903 15.77 -23.08 1.22
CA PHE A 903 15.96 -22.03 2.20
C PHE A 903 17.09 -21.09 1.78
N ASP A 904 16.86 -19.80 1.97
CA ASP A 904 17.94 -18.82 1.95
C ASP A 904 18.97 -19.17 3.02
N SER A 905 20.24 -19.14 2.63
CA SER A 905 21.34 -19.40 3.54
C SER A 905 21.71 -18.12 4.29
N THR A 906 21.17 -17.94 5.49
CA THR A 906 21.37 -16.75 6.32
C THR A 906 22.58 -16.87 7.25
N ASP A 907 23.28 -15.75 7.47
CA ASP A 907 24.41 -15.60 8.40
C ASP A 907 23.98 -14.99 9.74
N TYR A 908 22.67 -15.01 10.04
CA TYR A 908 22.09 -14.41 11.24
C TYR A 908 20.94 -15.27 11.80
N ILE A 909 20.69 -15.13 13.10
CA ILE A 909 19.52 -15.67 13.83
C ILE A 909 18.43 -14.61 13.86
N GLY A 910 17.19 -15.02 13.59
CA GLY A 910 16.00 -14.17 13.62
C GLY A 910 15.41 -13.91 12.24
N ALA A 911 14.30 -13.18 12.22
CA ALA A 911 13.49 -12.89 11.04
C ALA A 911 14.03 -11.72 10.20
N VAL A 912 14.78 -10.81 10.82
CA VAL A 912 15.33 -9.60 10.19
C VAL A 912 16.84 -9.56 10.42
N LYS A 913 17.58 -9.15 9.39
CA LYS A 913 19.03 -8.96 9.48
C LYS A 913 19.35 -7.56 10.03
N GLU A 914 20.23 -7.51 11.04
CA GLU A 914 20.73 -6.25 11.61
C GLU A 914 21.32 -5.34 10.51
N GLY A 915 20.90 -4.07 10.52
CA GLY A 915 21.40 -3.05 9.59
C GLY A 915 20.85 -3.16 8.16
N SER A 916 19.79 -3.94 7.95
CA SER A 916 19.04 -3.98 6.69
C SER A 916 17.63 -3.43 6.87
N THR A 917 17.05 -2.86 5.81
CA THR A 917 15.63 -2.51 5.79
C THR A 917 14.80 -3.78 5.99
N PRO A 918 13.88 -3.83 6.98
CA PRO A 918 13.06 -5.01 7.19
C PRO A 918 12.15 -5.28 5.99
N TRP A 919 11.94 -6.55 5.67
CA TRP A 919 11.15 -6.97 4.50
C TRP A 919 9.65 -6.61 4.59
N TYR A 920 9.18 -6.19 5.78
CA TYR A 920 7.81 -5.73 6.02
C TYR A 920 7.64 -4.21 5.96
N ALA A 921 8.72 -3.43 5.86
CA ALA A 921 8.71 -1.97 6.09
C ALA A 921 7.72 -1.17 5.23
N GLU A 922 7.46 -1.65 4.00
CA GLU A 922 6.69 -0.90 3.00
C GLU A 922 5.20 -1.29 2.95
N TRP A 923 4.80 -2.38 3.59
CA TRP A 923 3.46 -2.95 3.37
C TRP A 923 2.73 -3.44 4.62
N ALA A 924 3.41 -3.53 5.77
CA ALA A 924 2.76 -3.86 7.03
C ALA A 924 1.64 -2.85 7.34
N ILE A 925 0.60 -3.30 8.05
CA ILE A 925 -0.45 -2.43 8.58
C ILE A 925 0.19 -1.34 9.44
N PRO A 926 -0.02 -0.04 9.15
CA PRO A 926 0.52 1.04 9.98
C PRO A 926 0.11 0.88 11.45
N GLY A 927 1.08 0.98 12.37
CA GLY A 927 0.81 0.87 13.81
C GLY A 927 0.65 -0.56 14.36
N SER A 928 0.75 -1.60 13.52
CA SER A 928 0.59 -3.01 13.95
C SER A 928 1.79 -3.63 14.67
N LEU A 929 2.94 -2.93 14.74
CA LEU A 929 4.23 -3.42 15.25
C LEU A 929 4.61 -2.87 16.61
#